data_AF-A0A7C4G0I6-F1
#
_entry.id   AF-A0A7C4G0I6-F1
#
_cell.length_a   1.000
_cell.length_b   1.000
_cell.length_c   1.000
_cell.angle_alpha   90.00
_cell.angle_beta   90.00
_cell.angle_gamma   90.00
#
_symmetry.space_group_name_H-M   'P 1'
#
loop_
_entity.id
_entity.type
_entity.pdbx_description
1 polymer ?
#
loop_
_entity_poly.entity_id
_entity_poly.type
_entity_poly.pdbx_seq_one_letter_code
_entity_poly.pdbx_strand_id
1 'polypeptide(L)'
;MSSMEGFEGYLGMLEKRLRLALWTRGGAVVALCALSATLLLVLYTNAFAFSAASVTAARFLLCVCLALAVALGVILPLVRLTRTAVARRAEREFPEFGERLLTLAERSRGTQRDPFLELLADDALRVAPPEAPERLAAGRRIAAAVSAAAGGAGVLIWLIAAGPGFLGHGAALLWGVPTKSGSQAFYEIKVEPGDASVRKGGDQMVTAALTGFETASVKLAARFAGTTKWETVPMVPREGAPGFQFLFAGLGDSVEYYVEAGGMRSPLYRLTVVDLPALRRVRVTYRYPGWLGLKDVVQENQGDLRAVENTLARVEMEFDRPLREGVLEFDGAARIPLVAAQGNWYAATVRIEADGVYHAAAVEGGKTIRLSEDFFIEVRKETPPVVQVRRPGRDIKVNPIQEVTVEVQAEDDFALEGLQLHYSVNGGAERTVPLLERKGGKQASGSALIALEDYRLSPGDIVSFYASARDARSTARSDIYFLEAQPYEREYSQSQVMGGMEGGGEGEEGGRNEISRRQKEIIAATWNQMRDNSGNRAAAAENGKFLSEVQGKLRDQARSLARRMQSRQLSSENEEFKKFTKEMESAADAMNAAADKLKALNWREALPSEQRALQHLLRAEAVFREIQVAMGSRNQRGGGSGGGGRDLENMFDLELDLEKNQYEAGQQAASSPGQRQREIDEALQKLEQLARRQQELAEQQRRERQSFQQRWQQEMLRREAEQLQRQMQQLAQQSGQQSQQQGQQSQQQGGQASSQSSSQQSSQQSASRQSGQQQQQSQTGQRLSALAGRNDAGEQRLRQALDELRRATDDMRRAASAEPDSSDARRAAERLQQARDLVNGMRREGAASQLDDLAGRGERLASQQRQFAEELKRAYGNSQEPSKVPQQALDRLAEDKQRMLEELQRLEKDMQAAARDLAGTQRGASNRLREALGEMQQNELAVRMRFGAEWVRRGYGPMMGSREAVVTQGLERLRDQLRGAREAMEGQPAQPGQEGFERALAQVEQLRAQLERGGGAAGGNDIARQWNTLRRWVAGHPELRHDGIDGLRNLEVVDPNRVPNLTAQIVPALRHLELVLRRKIEEQQAGQVRTAPGDPIPPGYSGAVAEYFRRLSKP
;
A
#
# COMPACT_ATOMS: atom_id res chain seq x y z
N MET A 1 -2.03 92.20 -61.34
CA MET A 1 -2.18 90.78 -61.73
C MET A 1 -3.15 90.75 -62.89
N SER A 2 -2.78 90.13 -64.00
CA SER A 2 -3.72 89.97 -65.12
C SER A 2 -4.84 89.01 -64.74
N SER A 3 -6.04 89.17 -65.30
CA SER A 3 -7.15 88.23 -65.05
C SER A 3 -6.79 86.81 -65.50
N MET A 4 -5.87 86.67 -66.48
CA MET A 4 -5.25 85.40 -66.87
C MET A 4 -4.34 84.79 -65.79
N GLU A 5 -3.48 85.59 -65.13
CA GLU A 5 -2.68 85.11 -63.97
C GLU A 5 -3.58 84.68 -62.80
N GLY A 6 -4.67 85.40 -62.56
CA GLY A 6 -5.68 85.03 -61.57
C GLY A 6 -6.37 83.70 -61.90
N PHE A 7 -6.74 83.50 -63.17
CA PHE A 7 -7.35 82.27 -63.67
C PHE A 7 -6.39 81.08 -63.60
N GLU A 8 -5.14 81.24 -64.03
CA GLU A 8 -4.11 80.21 -63.93
C GLU A 8 -3.83 79.84 -62.47
N GLY A 9 -3.83 80.83 -61.57
CA GLY A 9 -3.77 80.63 -60.12
C GLY A 9 -4.95 79.79 -59.60
N TYR A 10 -6.17 80.12 -60.01
CA TYR A 10 -7.39 79.41 -59.60
C TYR A 10 -7.47 77.97 -60.14
N LEU A 11 -7.20 77.78 -61.43
CA LEU A 11 -7.11 76.47 -62.06
C LEU A 11 -6.00 75.63 -61.42
N GLY A 12 -4.87 76.25 -61.09
CA GLY A 12 -3.76 75.62 -60.38
C GLY A 12 -4.16 75.16 -58.97
N MET A 13 -5.01 75.91 -58.25
CA MET A 13 -5.55 75.49 -56.95
C MET A 13 -6.48 74.27 -57.07
N LEU A 14 -7.37 74.26 -58.07
CA LEU A 14 -8.26 73.12 -58.35
C LEU A 14 -7.46 71.87 -58.75
N GLU A 15 -6.46 72.04 -59.62
CA GLU A 15 -5.56 70.97 -60.05
C GLU A 15 -4.77 70.39 -58.88
N LYS A 16 -4.16 71.24 -58.04
CA LYS A 16 -3.44 70.80 -56.83
C LYS A 16 -4.33 70.00 -55.90
N ARG A 17 -5.59 70.42 -55.68
CA ARG A 17 -6.52 69.74 -54.77
C ARG A 17 -7.03 68.41 -55.33
N LEU A 18 -7.31 68.34 -56.63
CA LEU A 18 -7.68 67.07 -57.28
C LEU A 18 -6.50 66.09 -57.33
N ARG A 19 -5.29 66.57 -57.62
CA ARG A 19 -4.07 65.75 -57.52
C ARG A 19 -3.89 65.22 -56.10
N LEU A 20 -4.03 66.07 -55.08
CA LEU A 20 -3.96 65.64 -53.68
C LEU A 20 -4.98 64.54 -53.36
N ALA A 21 -6.24 64.70 -53.80
CA ALA A 21 -7.28 63.68 -53.60
C ALA A 21 -6.99 62.36 -54.33
N LEU A 22 -6.38 62.42 -55.52
CA LEU A 22 -5.98 61.22 -56.28
C LEU A 22 -4.77 60.54 -55.64
N TRP A 23 -3.79 61.30 -55.15
CA TRP A 23 -2.63 60.78 -54.41
C TRP A 23 -3.05 60.08 -53.12
N THR A 24 -3.95 60.69 -52.32
CA THR A 24 -4.40 60.08 -51.06
C THR A 24 -5.29 58.86 -51.30
N ARG A 25 -6.18 58.90 -52.30
CA ARG A 25 -6.98 57.72 -52.69
C ARG A 25 -6.11 56.60 -53.24
N GLY A 26 -5.15 56.92 -54.12
CA GLY A 26 -4.21 55.96 -54.68
C GLY A 26 -3.31 55.34 -53.61
N GLY A 27 -2.81 56.15 -52.67
CA GLY A 27 -2.08 55.69 -51.50
C GLY A 27 -2.90 54.75 -50.62
N ALA A 28 -4.18 55.03 -50.41
CA ALA A 28 -5.08 54.14 -49.68
C ALA A 28 -5.27 52.79 -50.38
N VAL A 29 -5.48 52.80 -51.71
CA VAL A 29 -5.60 51.58 -52.51
C VAL A 29 -4.30 50.76 -52.45
N VAL A 30 -3.15 51.39 -52.61
CA VAL A 30 -1.84 50.70 -52.55
C VAL A 30 -1.61 50.11 -51.16
N ALA A 31 -1.86 50.86 -50.08
CA ALA A 31 -1.68 50.37 -48.71
C ALA A 31 -2.61 49.19 -48.38
N LEU A 32 -3.89 49.25 -48.78
CA LEU A 32 -4.84 48.16 -48.57
C LEU A 32 -4.52 46.93 -49.43
N CYS A 33 -4.11 47.13 -50.69
CA CYS A 33 -3.64 46.05 -51.56
C CYS A 33 -2.37 45.40 -51.04
N ALA A 34 -1.42 46.19 -50.52
CA ALA A 34 -0.19 45.68 -49.91
C ALA A 34 -0.51 44.80 -48.69
N LEU A 35 -1.40 45.26 -47.82
CA LEU A 35 -1.82 44.51 -46.63
C LEU A 35 -2.56 43.22 -47.02
N SER A 36 -3.55 43.29 -47.91
CA SER A 36 -4.34 42.12 -48.30
C SER A 36 -3.51 41.09 -49.08
N ALA A 37 -2.65 41.54 -50.00
CA ALA A 37 -1.72 40.65 -50.72
C ALA A 37 -0.74 39.99 -49.76
N THR A 38 -0.19 40.73 -48.78
CA THR A 38 0.70 40.16 -47.75
C THR A 38 -0.04 39.08 -46.95
N LEU A 39 -1.25 39.33 -46.47
CA LEU A 39 -2.02 38.32 -45.73
C LEU A 39 -2.30 37.05 -46.55
N LEU A 40 -2.76 37.21 -47.79
CA LEU A 40 -3.05 36.06 -48.68
C LEU A 40 -1.79 35.27 -49.04
N LEU A 41 -0.69 35.95 -49.32
CA LEU A 41 0.57 35.31 -49.68
C LEU A 41 1.24 34.65 -48.48
N VAL A 42 1.09 35.20 -47.27
CA VAL A 42 1.54 34.54 -46.05
C VAL A 42 0.76 33.25 -45.81
N LEU A 43 -0.57 33.27 -45.99
CA LEU A 43 -1.40 32.06 -45.92
C LEU A 43 -0.97 31.01 -46.96
N TYR A 44 -0.65 31.45 -48.18
CA TYR A 44 -0.10 30.58 -49.21
C TYR A 44 1.23 29.96 -48.80
N THR A 45 2.19 30.76 -48.32
CA THR A 45 3.51 30.23 -47.89
C THR A 45 3.40 29.34 -46.65
N ASN A 46 2.45 29.61 -45.75
CA ASN A 46 2.19 28.79 -44.58
C ASN A 46 1.72 27.37 -44.95
N ALA A 47 0.89 27.24 -46.00
CA ALA A 47 0.46 25.94 -46.51
C ALA A 47 1.63 25.06 -47.02
N PHE A 48 2.77 25.67 -47.35
CA PHE A 48 4.00 24.99 -47.78
C PHE A 48 5.14 25.12 -46.77
N ALA A 49 4.82 25.33 -45.49
CA ALA A 49 5.77 25.44 -44.38
C ALA A 49 6.93 26.44 -44.65
N PHE A 50 6.65 27.54 -45.37
CA PHE A 50 7.63 28.56 -45.77
C PHE A 50 8.85 28.01 -46.54
N SER A 51 8.65 26.99 -47.38
CA SER A 51 9.72 26.49 -48.27
C SER A 51 10.34 27.62 -49.11
N ALA A 52 11.65 27.53 -49.39
CA ALA A 52 12.38 28.56 -50.12
C ALA A 52 11.71 28.91 -51.47
N ALA A 53 11.23 27.90 -52.21
CA ALA A 53 10.52 28.09 -53.46
C ALA A 53 9.21 28.88 -53.28
N SER A 54 8.39 28.51 -52.27
CA SER A 54 7.13 29.21 -52.00
C SER A 54 7.34 30.68 -51.62
N VAL A 55 8.37 30.99 -50.82
CA VAL A 55 8.71 32.35 -50.42
C VAL A 55 9.19 33.17 -51.62
N THR A 56 10.04 32.59 -52.49
CA THR A 56 10.48 33.29 -53.71
C THR A 56 9.33 33.59 -54.67
N ALA A 57 8.42 32.64 -54.89
CA ALA A 57 7.24 32.83 -55.73
C ALA A 57 6.29 33.88 -55.14
N ALA A 58 6.06 33.84 -53.83
CA ALA A 58 5.22 34.80 -53.12
C ALA A 58 5.81 36.22 -53.17
N ARG A 59 7.13 36.39 -53.04
CA ARG A 59 7.79 37.70 -53.21
C ARG A 59 7.60 38.27 -54.61
N PHE A 60 7.73 37.43 -55.64
CA PHE A 60 7.50 37.84 -57.02
C PHE A 60 6.04 38.29 -57.23
N LEU A 61 5.07 37.50 -56.77
CA LEU A 61 3.65 37.85 -56.84
C LEU A 61 3.32 39.13 -56.07
N LEU A 62 3.89 39.32 -54.88
CA LEU A 62 3.73 40.55 -54.10
C LEU A 62 4.20 41.78 -54.87
N CYS A 63 5.37 41.69 -55.53
CA CYS A 63 5.91 42.77 -56.35
C CYS A 63 4.99 43.09 -57.54
N VAL A 64 4.44 42.07 -58.21
CA VAL A 64 3.48 42.25 -59.32
C VAL A 64 2.18 42.91 -58.83
N CYS A 65 1.63 42.46 -57.70
CA CYS A 65 0.42 43.05 -57.10
C CYS A 65 0.62 44.53 -56.73
N LEU A 66 1.76 44.87 -56.14
CA LEU A 66 2.11 46.25 -55.80
C LEU A 66 2.30 47.12 -57.05
N ALA A 67 3.00 46.61 -58.07
CA ALA A 67 3.19 47.32 -59.33
C ALA A 67 1.85 47.63 -60.01
N LEU A 68 0.92 46.68 -60.04
CA LEU A 68 -0.43 46.88 -60.56
C LEU A 68 -1.24 47.87 -59.72
N ALA A 69 -1.16 47.80 -58.39
CA ALA A 69 -1.84 48.74 -57.50
C ALA A 69 -1.34 50.17 -57.68
N VAL A 70 -0.03 50.37 -57.85
CA VAL A 70 0.56 51.68 -58.14
C VAL A 70 0.18 52.16 -59.53
N ALA A 71 0.26 51.29 -60.55
CA ALA A 71 -0.08 51.63 -61.93
C ALA A 71 -1.55 52.06 -62.07
N LEU A 72 -2.50 51.29 -61.52
CA LEU A 72 -3.93 51.54 -61.63
C LEU A 72 -4.44 52.57 -60.61
N GLY A 73 -3.88 52.60 -59.41
CA GLY A 73 -4.33 53.46 -58.31
C GLY A 73 -3.73 54.86 -58.32
N VAL A 74 -2.51 55.03 -58.86
CA VAL A 74 -1.76 56.30 -58.81
C VAL A 74 -1.38 56.78 -60.21
N ILE A 75 -0.66 55.98 -61.01
CA ILE A 75 -0.06 56.44 -62.27
C ILE A 75 -1.13 56.73 -63.34
N LEU A 76 -1.98 55.76 -63.67
CA LEU A 76 -3.03 55.90 -64.69
C LEU A 76 -4.02 57.05 -64.40
N PRO A 77 -4.54 57.22 -63.15
CA PRO A 77 -5.43 58.34 -62.87
C PRO A 77 -4.72 59.70 -62.89
N LEU A 78 -3.44 59.79 -62.50
CA LEU A 78 -2.67 61.04 -62.58
C LEU A 78 -2.34 61.42 -64.02
N VAL A 79 -1.95 60.46 -64.86
CA VAL A 79 -1.67 60.72 -66.30
C VAL A 79 -2.93 61.15 -67.04
N ARG A 80 -4.11 60.63 -66.65
CA ARG A 80 -5.40 61.06 -67.21
C ARG A 80 -5.87 62.44 -66.72
N LEU A 81 -5.26 62.99 -65.66
CA LEU A 81 -5.62 64.29 -65.10
C LEU A 81 -4.92 65.43 -65.85
N THR A 82 -5.47 65.81 -67.00
CA THR A 82 -5.02 66.99 -67.76
C THR A 82 -5.78 68.24 -67.33
N ARG A 83 -5.23 69.45 -67.58
CA ARG A 83 -5.90 70.72 -67.28
C ARG A 83 -7.31 70.83 -67.87
N THR A 84 -7.52 70.29 -69.08
CA THR A 84 -8.83 70.20 -69.72
C THR A 84 -9.78 69.23 -69.00
N ALA A 85 -9.27 68.10 -68.49
CA ALA A 85 -10.05 67.18 -67.66
C ALA A 85 -10.43 67.79 -66.29
N VAL A 86 -9.56 68.61 -65.70
CA VAL A 86 -9.85 69.36 -64.46
C VAL A 86 -10.95 70.40 -64.71
N ALA A 87 -10.82 71.19 -65.77
CA ALA A 87 -11.83 72.18 -66.17
C ALA A 87 -13.18 71.50 -66.45
N ARG A 88 -13.20 70.43 -67.25
CA ARG A 88 -14.41 69.65 -67.56
C ARG A 88 -15.07 69.05 -66.31
N ARG A 89 -14.27 68.63 -65.32
CA ARG A 89 -14.79 68.10 -64.05
C ARG A 89 -15.34 69.20 -63.15
N ALA A 90 -14.70 70.37 -63.14
CA ALA A 90 -15.18 71.55 -62.41
C ALA A 90 -16.52 72.05 -62.97
N GLU A 91 -16.70 72.12 -64.28
CA GLU A 91 -17.96 72.58 -64.88
C GLU A 91 -19.13 71.62 -64.70
N ARG A 92 -18.87 70.30 -64.62
CA ARG A 92 -19.92 69.32 -64.31
C ARG A 92 -20.48 69.48 -62.89
N GLU A 93 -19.63 69.89 -61.94
CA GLU A 93 -20.02 70.08 -60.55
C GLU A 93 -20.58 71.50 -60.30
N PHE A 94 -20.13 72.47 -61.09
CA PHE A 94 -20.54 73.88 -61.03
C PHE A 94 -21.04 74.36 -62.40
N PRO A 95 -22.34 74.20 -62.70
CA PRO A 95 -22.92 74.65 -63.96
C PRO A 95 -22.80 76.16 -64.22
N GLU A 96 -22.58 76.95 -63.16
CA GLU A 96 -22.44 78.42 -63.18
C GLU A 96 -21.31 78.91 -64.10
N PHE A 97 -20.29 78.08 -64.34
CA PHE A 97 -19.19 78.42 -65.25
C PHE A 97 -19.59 78.46 -66.73
N GLY A 98 -20.65 77.77 -67.17
CA GLY A 98 -21.20 77.88 -68.54
C GLY A 98 -20.17 77.67 -69.67
N GLU A 99 -19.39 76.60 -69.63
CA GLU A 99 -18.32 76.26 -70.60
C GLU A 99 -17.12 77.22 -70.69
N ARG A 100 -17.08 78.28 -69.85
CA ARG A 100 -16.01 79.27 -69.83
C ARG A 100 -14.68 78.69 -69.36
N LEU A 101 -14.67 77.83 -68.33
CA LEU A 101 -13.43 77.21 -67.82
C LEU A 101 -12.85 76.21 -68.82
N LEU A 102 -13.70 75.44 -69.49
CA LEU A 102 -13.30 74.48 -70.50
C LEU A 102 -12.72 75.19 -71.72
N THR A 103 -13.40 76.23 -72.20
CA THR A 103 -12.96 77.06 -73.34
C THR A 103 -11.62 77.73 -73.06
N LEU A 104 -11.43 78.29 -71.85
CA LEU A 104 -10.15 78.88 -71.43
C LEU A 104 -9.04 77.82 -71.32
N ALA A 105 -9.33 76.63 -70.78
CA ALA A 105 -8.34 75.56 -70.63
C ALA A 105 -7.91 74.93 -71.97
N GLU A 106 -8.78 74.94 -72.99
CA GLU A 106 -8.48 74.44 -74.33
C GLU A 106 -7.74 75.49 -75.19
N ARG A 107 -8.17 76.76 -75.14
CA ARG A 107 -7.67 77.84 -76.01
C ARG A 107 -6.40 78.53 -75.48
N SER A 108 -6.13 78.47 -74.17
CA SER A 108 -4.90 79.01 -73.53
C SER A 108 -3.60 78.31 -73.95
N ARG A 109 -3.66 77.18 -74.68
CA ARG A 109 -2.49 76.46 -75.20
C ARG A 109 -1.98 76.96 -76.56
N GLY A 110 -2.70 77.86 -77.23
CA GLY A 110 -2.31 78.41 -78.53
C GLY A 110 -1.22 79.49 -78.43
N THR A 111 -0.36 79.61 -79.45
CA THR A 111 0.76 80.58 -79.48
C THR A 111 0.31 82.03 -79.75
N GLN A 112 -0.96 82.27 -80.12
CA GLN A 112 -1.52 83.60 -80.36
C GLN A 112 -2.21 84.16 -79.10
N ARG A 113 -1.78 85.33 -78.61
CA ARG A 113 -2.46 86.08 -77.54
C ARG A 113 -3.75 86.70 -78.08
N ASP A 114 -4.89 86.06 -77.79
CA ASP A 114 -6.22 86.56 -78.12
C ASP A 114 -6.75 87.45 -76.95
N PRO A 115 -6.97 88.76 -77.15
CA PRO A 115 -7.40 89.68 -76.09
C PRO A 115 -8.74 89.31 -75.43
N PHE A 116 -9.60 88.58 -76.15
CA PHE A 116 -10.88 88.12 -75.61
C PHE A 116 -10.73 87.07 -74.50
N LEU A 117 -9.60 86.36 -74.44
CA LEU A 117 -9.32 85.42 -73.36
C LEU A 117 -9.15 86.12 -72.01
N GLU A 118 -8.65 87.36 -72.00
CA GLU A 118 -8.45 88.12 -70.77
C GLU A 118 -9.78 88.62 -70.19
N LEU A 119 -10.72 89.02 -71.06
CA LEU A 119 -12.11 89.32 -70.69
C LEU A 119 -12.88 88.07 -70.23
N LEU A 120 -12.70 86.93 -70.91
CA LEU A 120 -13.32 85.67 -70.53
C LEU A 120 -12.79 85.13 -69.20
N ALA A 121 -11.50 85.32 -68.92
CA ALA A 121 -10.89 85.00 -67.63
C ALA A 121 -11.43 85.89 -66.50
N ASP A 122 -11.64 87.18 -66.75
CA ASP A 122 -12.28 88.09 -65.78
C ASP A 122 -13.72 87.66 -65.45
N ASP A 123 -14.52 87.34 -66.47
CA ASP A 123 -15.90 86.87 -66.31
C ASP A 123 -15.96 85.51 -65.59
N ALA A 124 -15.05 84.58 -65.93
CA ALA A 124 -14.96 83.28 -65.27
C ALA A 124 -14.55 83.39 -63.79
N LEU A 125 -13.69 84.34 -63.43
CA LEU A 125 -13.29 84.57 -62.03
C LEU A 125 -14.38 85.24 -61.19
N ARG A 126 -15.25 86.08 -61.79
CA ARG A 126 -16.39 86.70 -61.09
C ARG A 126 -17.44 85.69 -60.67
N VAL A 127 -17.62 84.64 -61.47
CA VAL A 127 -18.60 83.56 -61.22
C VAL A 127 -17.96 82.37 -60.51
N ALA A 128 -16.65 82.40 -60.24
CA ALA A 128 -15.94 81.31 -59.57
C ALA A 128 -16.34 81.21 -58.09
N PRO A 129 -16.98 80.12 -57.64
CA PRO A 129 -17.32 79.96 -56.24
C PRO A 129 -16.04 79.73 -55.42
N PRO A 130 -15.80 80.49 -54.34
CA PRO A 130 -14.58 80.35 -53.53
C PRO A 130 -14.47 78.96 -52.85
N GLU A 131 -15.61 78.28 -52.64
CA GLU A 131 -15.68 76.92 -52.09
C GLU A 131 -15.46 75.81 -53.13
N ALA A 132 -15.24 76.14 -54.41
CA ALA A 132 -15.14 75.12 -55.46
C ALA A 132 -14.10 74.02 -55.19
N PRO A 133 -12.88 74.33 -54.68
CA PRO A 133 -11.92 73.29 -54.35
C PRO A 133 -12.46 72.31 -53.28
N GLU A 134 -13.18 72.82 -52.27
CA GLU A 134 -13.75 72.03 -51.16
C GLU A 134 -14.80 71.03 -51.63
N ARG A 135 -15.70 71.44 -52.51
CA ARG A 135 -16.78 70.57 -52.98
C ARG A 135 -16.32 69.58 -54.05
N LEU A 136 -15.38 69.97 -54.93
CA LEU A 136 -14.76 69.07 -55.92
C LEU A 136 -14.01 67.90 -55.28
N ALA A 137 -13.34 68.16 -54.15
CA ALA A 137 -12.69 67.14 -53.35
C ALA A 137 -12.84 67.45 -51.85
N ALA A 138 -13.95 66.95 -51.29
CA ALA A 138 -14.30 67.12 -49.89
C ALA A 138 -13.14 66.75 -48.95
N GLY A 139 -12.78 67.66 -48.05
CA GLY A 139 -11.71 67.43 -47.06
C GLY A 139 -11.94 66.14 -46.25
N ARG A 140 -13.20 65.82 -45.92
CA ARG A 140 -13.58 64.56 -45.26
C ARG A 140 -13.22 63.30 -46.06
N ARG A 141 -13.33 63.32 -47.40
CA ARG A 141 -12.97 62.18 -48.26
C ARG A 141 -11.45 62.03 -48.37
N ILE A 142 -10.73 63.14 -48.44
CA ILE A 142 -9.25 63.14 -48.41
C ILE A 142 -8.77 62.62 -47.05
N ALA A 143 -9.33 63.12 -45.95
CA ALA A 143 -9.01 62.67 -44.60
C ALA A 143 -9.32 61.17 -44.39
N ALA A 144 -10.47 60.69 -44.89
CA ALA A 144 -10.81 59.27 -44.86
C ALA A 144 -9.85 58.39 -45.69
N ALA A 145 -9.39 58.88 -46.85
CA ALA A 145 -8.39 58.18 -47.65
C ALA A 145 -7.01 58.16 -46.95
N VAL A 146 -6.59 59.28 -46.35
CA VAL A 146 -5.36 59.36 -45.57
C VAL A 146 -5.41 58.44 -44.35
N SER A 147 -6.53 58.41 -43.61
CA SER A 147 -6.67 57.52 -42.45
C SER A 147 -6.70 56.05 -42.86
N ALA A 148 -7.34 55.70 -43.98
CA ALA A 148 -7.30 54.34 -44.53
C ALA A 148 -5.88 53.93 -44.96
N ALA A 149 -5.14 54.83 -45.60
CA ALA A 149 -3.74 54.60 -45.99
C ALA A 149 -2.85 54.42 -44.75
N ALA A 150 -2.96 55.31 -43.77
CA ALA A 150 -2.19 55.28 -42.53
C ALA A 150 -2.52 54.04 -41.69
N GLY A 151 -3.80 53.66 -41.60
CA GLY A 151 -4.25 52.45 -40.91
C GLY A 151 -3.72 51.18 -41.59
N GLY A 152 -3.87 51.07 -42.91
CA GLY A 152 -3.37 49.91 -43.67
C GLY A 152 -1.85 49.76 -43.59
N ALA A 153 -1.10 50.86 -43.76
CA ALA A 153 0.35 50.87 -43.63
C ALA A 153 0.80 50.59 -42.19
N GLY A 154 0.11 51.17 -41.19
CA GLY A 154 0.40 50.95 -39.77
C GLY A 154 0.22 49.50 -39.36
N VAL A 155 -0.87 48.86 -39.78
CA VAL A 155 -1.11 47.43 -39.54
C VAL A 155 -0.06 46.57 -40.24
N LEU A 156 0.31 46.90 -41.48
CA LEU A 156 1.36 46.17 -42.21
C LEU A 156 2.72 46.28 -41.52
N ILE A 157 3.12 47.49 -41.10
CA ILE A 157 4.36 47.73 -40.37
C ILE A 157 4.35 46.99 -39.03
N TRP A 158 3.23 47.04 -38.30
CA TRP A 158 3.07 46.27 -37.07
C TRP A 158 3.19 44.77 -37.30
N LEU A 159 2.58 44.25 -38.37
CA LEU A 159 2.66 42.83 -38.73
C LEU A 159 4.10 42.40 -39.04
N ILE A 160 4.85 43.22 -39.78
CA ILE A 160 6.25 42.95 -40.15
C ILE A 160 7.18 43.03 -38.93
N ALA A 161 6.99 44.03 -38.06
CA ALA A 161 7.90 44.30 -36.94
C ALA A 161 7.60 43.49 -35.68
N ALA A 162 6.32 43.24 -35.39
CA ALA A 162 5.84 42.70 -34.11
C ALA A 162 4.65 41.74 -34.24
N GLY A 163 4.32 41.28 -35.46
CA GLY A 163 3.21 40.36 -35.68
C GLY A 163 3.44 39.03 -34.95
N PRO A 164 2.47 38.53 -34.17
CA PRO A 164 2.59 37.24 -33.51
C PRO A 164 2.42 36.07 -34.50
N GLY A 165 3.10 34.96 -34.21
CA GLY A 165 2.95 33.68 -34.93
C GLY A 165 3.41 33.69 -36.38
N PHE A 166 2.83 32.79 -37.18
CA PHE A 166 3.20 32.60 -38.59
C PHE A 166 2.91 33.84 -39.47
N LEU A 167 1.94 34.68 -39.07
CA LEU A 167 1.60 35.89 -39.82
C LEU A 167 2.70 36.95 -39.79
N GLY A 168 3.32 37.18 -38.62
CA GLY A 168 4.45 38.10 -38.52
C GLY A 168 5.73 37.54 -39.10
N HIS A 169 6.02 36.26 -38.86
CA HIS A 169 7.17 35.58 -39.45
C HIS A 169 7.11 35.59 -40.99
N GLY A 170 5.94 35.25 -41.56
CA GLY A 170 5.72 35.28 -43.00
C GLY A 170 5.77 36.69 -43.60
N ALA A 171 5.19 37.70 -42.93
CA ALA A 171 5.23 39.08 -43.40
C ALA A 171 6.67 39.63 -43.44
N ALA A 172 7.47 39.38 -42.39
CA ALA A 172 8.88 39.75 -42.36
C ALA A 172 9.69 39.05 -43.47
N LEU A 173 9.44 37.76 -43.71
CA LEU A 173 10.05 36.99 -44.80
C LEU A 173 9.69 37.55 -46.18
N LEU A 174 8.42 37.88 -46.45
CA LEU A 174 8.02 38.43 -47.75
C LEU A 174 8.63 39.81 -48.04
N TRP A 175 8.74 40.66 -47.02
CA TRP A 175 9.31 42.01 -47.16
C TRP A 175 10.83 42.07 -46.96
N GLY A 176 11.50 40.92 -46.84
CA GLY A 176 12.96 40.83 -46.81
C GLY A 176 13.60 41.37 -45.53
N VAL A 177 12.85 41.51 -44.44
CA VAL A 177 13.38 41.94 -43.15
C VAL A 177 14.11 40.76 -42.51
N PRO A 178 15.39 40.91 -42.09
CA PRO A 178 16.11 39.86 -41.39
C PRO A 178 15.40 39.58 -40.06
N THR A 179 14.83 38.38 -39.94
CA THR A 179 14.31 37.89 -38.66
C THR A 179 15.49 37.75 -37.69
N LYS A 180 15.28 38.05 -36.39
CA LYS A 180 16.35 38.05 -35.38
C LYS A 180 17.20 36.77 -35.51
N SER A 181 18.46 36.94 -35.92
CA SER A 181 19.44 35.86 -36.05
C SER A 181 19.54 35.11 -34.72
N GLY A 182 19.18 33.82 -34.74
CA GLY A 182 19.16 32.93 -33.56
C GLY A 182 17.78 32.36 -33.20
N SER A 183 16.69 32.84 -33.80
CA SER A 183 15.39 32.17 -33.71
C SER A 183 15.41 30.90 -34.57
N GLN A 184 15.20 29.74 -33.94
CA GLN A 184 15.00 28.44 -34.58
C GLN A 184 14.08 28.56 -35.81
N ALA A 185 14.28 27.68 -36.80
CA ALA A 185 13.35 27.53 -37.90
C ALA A 185 11.94 27.41 -37.32
N PHE A 186 10.99 28.22 -37.79
CA PHE A 186 9.63 28.23 -37.24
C PHE A 186 8.98 26.83 -37.32
N TYR A 187 9.46 26.00 -38.24
CA TYR A 187 9.17 24.58 -38.30
C TYR A 187 10.47 23.76 -38.30
N GLU A 188 10.66 22.86 -37.33
CA GLU A 188 11.84 21.98 -37.24
C GLU A 188 11.45 20.55 -36.76
N ILE A 189 12.15 19.53 -37.28
CA ILE A 189 12.04 18.14 -36.82
C ILE A 189 13.32 17.78 -36.07
N LYS A 190 13.27 17.77 -34.74
CA LYS A 190 14.41 17.40 -33.89
C LYS A 190 14.39 15.90 -33.64
N VAL A 191 15.45 15.20 -34.03
CA VAL A 191 15.56 13.74 -33.90
C VAL A 191 16.61 13.38 -32.86
N GLU A 192 16.26 12.54 -31.89
CA GLU A 192 17.15 12.02 -30.84
C GLU A 192 17.11 10.48 -30.84
N PRO A 193 18.26 9.77 -30.78
CA PRO A 193 19.61 10.27 -30.53
C PRO A 193 20.33 10.88 -31.75
N GLY A 194 19.76 10.77 -32.96
CA GLY A 194 20.45 11.16 -34.20
C GLY A 194 21.48 10.11 -34.60
N ASP A 195 22.77 10.42 -34.50
CA ASP A 195 23.84 9.44 -34.75
C ASP A 195 24.20 8.66 -33.47
N ALA A 196 23.97 7.35 -33.48
CA ALA A 196 24.22 6.49 -32.34
C ALA A 196 24.92 5.18 -32.74
N SER A 197 25.59 4.56 -31.77
CA SER A 197 26.21 3.25 -31.91
C SER A 197 25.44 2.24 -31.07
N VAL A 198 25.00 1.16 -31.70
CA VAL A 198 24.10 0.16 -31.11
C VAL A 198 24.78 -1.20 -31.20
N ARG A 199 24.60 -2.03 -30.18
CA ARG A 199 25.08 -3.41 -30.21
C ARG A 199 24.38 -4.20 -31.32
N LYS A 200 25.10 -5.13 -31.98
CA LYS A 200 24.49 -6.11 -32.89
C LYS A 200 23.38 -6.92 -32.20
N GLY A 201 22.18 -6.90 -32.78
CA GLY A 201 20.97 -7.50 -32.21
C GLY A 201 20.35 -6.69 -31.06
N GLY A 202 20.84 -5.50 -30.77
CA GLY A 202 20.29 -4.60 -29.76
C GLY A 202 19.15 -3.73 -30.31
N ASP A 203 18.31 -3.25 -29.40
CA ASP A 203 17.19 -2.40 -29.72
C ASP A 203 17.57 -0.92 -29.59
N GLN A 204 17.10 -0.07 -30.50
CA GLN A 204 17.33 1.38 -30.46
C GLN A 204 16.03 2.15 -30.67
N MET A 205 15.65 2.94 -29.66
CA MET A 205 14.53 3.87 -29.77
C MET A 205 14.99 5.16 -30.47
N VAL A 206 14.26 5.59 -31.49
CA VAL A 206 14.43 6.86 -32.19
C VAL A 206 13.22 7.72 -31.91
N THR A 207 13.44 8.96 -31.48
CA THR A 207 12.39 9.93 -31.19
C THR A 207 12.50 11.15 -32.09
N ALA A 208 11.36 11.72 -32.48
CA ALA A 208 11.26 12.88 -33.34
C ALA A 208 10.29 13.90 -32.73
N ALA A 209 10.81 15.02 -32.24
CA ALA A 209 10.02 16.14 -31.73
C ALA A 209 9.76 17.16 -32.85
N LEU A 210 8.49 17.54 -33.03
CA LEU A 210 8.08 18.54 -34.01
C LEU A 210 8.01 19.91 -33.31
N THR A 211 8.74 20.89 -33.84
CA THR A 211 8.75 22.26 -33.31
C THR A 211 7.97 23.15 -34.26
N GLY A 212 6.93 23.82 -33.75
CA GLY A 212 6.15 24.84 -34.44
C GLY A 212 5.03 24.36 -35.36
N PHE A 213 4.92 23.05 -35.65
CA PHE A 213 3.79 22.44 -36.37
C PHE A 213 3.36 21.12 -35.76
N GLU A 214 2.09 20.78 -35.93
CA GLU A 214 1.50 19.49 -35.53
C GLU A 214 1.03 18.73 -36.76
N THR A 215 1.24 17.42 -36.77
CA THR A 215 0.77 16.53 -37.84
C THR A 215 0.36 15.19 -37.24
N ALA A 216 -0.73 14.61 -37.76
CA ALA A 216 -1.25 13.33 -37.29
C ALA A 216 -0.38 12.12 -37.71
N SER A 217 0.50 12.28 -38.70
CA SER A 217 1.37 11.20 -39.18
C SER A 217 2.81 11.66 -39.39
N VAL A 218 3.74 10.97 -38.74
CA VAL A 218 5.18 11.11 -38.98
C VAL A 218 5.69 9.78 -39.53
N LYS A 219 6.51 9.84 -40.57
CA LYS A 219 7.07 8.68 -41.24
C LYS A 219 8.57 8.64 -41.01
N LEU A 220 9.10 7.48 -40.64
CA LEU A 220 10.52 7.23 -40.62
C LEU A 220 10.89 6.47 -41.89
N ALA A 221 11.89 6.96 -42.61
CA ALA A 221 12.48 6.26 -43.75
C ALA A 221 13.86 5.73 -43.35
N ALA A 222 14.08 4.43 -43.55
CA ALA A 222 15.31 3.75 -43.21
C ALA A 222 15.91 3.02 -44.42
N ARG A 223 17.24 2.95 -44.46
CA ARG A 223 18.04 2.22 -45.44
C ARG A 223 19.08 1.38 -44.70
N PHE A 224 18.96 0.06 -44.80
CA PHE A 224 19.89 -0.89 -44.21
C PHE A 224 21.16 -1.02 -45.07
N ALA A 225 22.31 -1.22 -44.43
CA ALA A 225 23.56 -1.45 -45.13
C ALA A 225 23.44 -2.69 -46.05
N GLY A 226 23.68 -2.51 -47.35
CA GLY A 226 23.54 -3.56 -48.37
C GLY A 226 22.29 -3.47 -49.24
N THR A 227 21.33 -2.60 -48.91
CA THR A 227 20.16 -2.32 -49.76
C THR A 227 20.20 -0.90 -50.33
N THR A 228 19.73 -0.74 -51.57
CA THR A 228 19.61 0.58 -52.23
C THR A 228 18.21 1.19 -52.10
N LYS A 229 17.26 0.46 -51.51
CA LYS A 229 15.86 0.84 -51.40
C LYS A 229 15.57 1.43 -50.01
N TRP A 230 14.86 2.55 -49.98
CA TRP A 230 14.35 3.15 -48.76
C TRP A 230 13.03 2.48 -48.35
N GLU A 231 12.93 2.11 -47.08
CA GLU A 231 11.71 1.58 -46.49
C GLU A 231 11.09 2.63 -45.57
N THR A 232 9.79 2.85 -45.69
CA THR A 232 9.09 3.89 -44.93
C THR A 232 8.04 3.28 -44.01
N VAL A 233 8.12 3.62 -42.73
CA VAL A 233 7.26 3.11 -41.67
C VAL A 233 6.68 4.30 -40.89
N PRO A 234 5.38 4.29 -40.53
CA PRO A 234 4.82 5.31 -39.64
C PRO A 234 5.40 5.19 -38.23
N MET A 235 5.78 6.33 -37.64
CA MET A 235 6.17 6.42 -36.24
C MET A 235 4.94 6.50 -35.34
N VAL A 236 5.07 6.01 -34.10
CA VAL A 236 3.99 6.03 -33.10
C VAL A 236 4.14 7.31 -32.27
N PRO A 237 3.07 8.06 -31.97
CA PRO A 237 3.16 9.22 -31.07
C PRO A 237 3.73 8.80 -29.70
N ARG A 238 4.65 9.61 -29.16
CA ARG A 238 5.31 9.35 -27.88
C ARG A 238 4.36 9.67 -26.74
N GLU A 239 4.06 8.66 -25.92
CA GLU A 239 3.31 8.84 -24.68
C GLU A 239 4.14 9.66 -23.69
N GLY A 240 3.87 10.97 -23.61
CA GLY A 240 4.27 11.84 -22.48
C GLY A 240 4.90 13.14 -22.90
N ALA A 241 5.38 13.22 -24.14
CA ALA A 241 6.12 14.36 -24.64
C ALA A 241 5.69 14.66 -26.08
N PRO A 242 5.71 15.93 -26.51
CA PRO A 242 5.46 16.29 -27.90
C PRO A 242 6.52 15.62 -28.80
N GLY A 243 6.08 14.67 -29.62
CA GLY A 243 6.94 13.94 -30.54
C GLY A 243 6.44 12.54 -30.87
N PHE A 244 7.17 11.88 -31.75
CA PHE A 244 6.92 10.53 -32.24
C PHE A 244 8.11 9.64 -31.90
N GLN A 245 7.88 8.35 -31.77
CA GLN A 245 8.91 7.36 -31.47
C GLN A 245 8.79 6.13 -32.36
N PHE A 246 9.92 5.50 -32.62
CA PHE A 246 10.03 4.25 -33.36
C PHE A 246 11.15 3.41 -32.76
N LEU A 247 10.88 2.13 -32.51
CA LEU A 247 11.86 1.19 -31.97
C LEU A 247 12.42 0.33 -33.11
N PHE A 248 13.70 0.48 -33.38
CA PHE A 248 14.44 -0.52 -34.16
C PHE A 248 14.73 -1.71 -33.26
N ALA A 249 14.01 -2.81 -33.42
CA ALA A 249 14.26 -4.04 -32.68
C ALA A 249 15.31 -4.91 -33.38
N GLY A 250 16.29 -5.43 -32.64
CA GLY A 250 17.23 -6.43 -33.13
C GLY A 250 18.10 -5.99 -34.31
N LEU A 251 18.74 -4.82 -34.25
CA LEU A 251 19.53 -4.28 -35.37
C LEU A 251 20.71 -5.20 -35.76
N GLY A 252 20.60 -5.87 -36.91
CA GLY A 252 21.64 -6.75 -37.44
C GLY A 252 22.77 -6.02 -38.18
N ASP A 253 22.41 -5.00 -38.96
CA ASP A 253 23.30 -4.20 -39.81
C ASP A 253 23.10 -2.70 -39.56
N SER A 254 24.11 -1.88 -39.89
CA SER A 254 24.03 -0.42 -39.77
C SER A 254 22.91 0.17 -40.63
N VAL A 255 22.24 1.21 -40.12
CA VAL A 255 21.06 1.80 -40.76
C VAL A 255 21.24 3.29 -40.92
N GLU A 256 20.94 3.81 -42.11
CA GLU A 256 20.77 5.23 -42.35
C GLU A 256 19.30 5.58 -42.36
N TYR A 257 18.91 6.65 -41.67
CA TYR A 257 17.51 7.00 -41.52
C TYR A 257 17.26 8.51 -41.50
N TYR A 258 16.06 8.91 -41.88
CA TYR A 258 15.54 10.26 -41.71
C TYR A 258 14.05 10.22 -41.36
N VAL A 259 13.55 11.30 -40.79
CA VAL A 259 12.15 11.44 -40.39
C VAL A 259 11.46 12.47 -41.27
N GLU A 260 10.27 12.14 -41.76
CA GLU A 260 9.44 13.00 -42.60
C GLU A 260 8.11 13.31 -41.89
N ALA A 261 7.79 14.60 -41.75
CA ALA A 261 6.58 15.09 -41.10
C ALA A 261 6.04 16.32 -41.84
N GLY A 262 4.75 16.32 -42.20
CA GLY A 262 4.10 17.49 -42.80
C GLY A 262 4.75 18.02 -44.08
N GLY A 263 5.41 17.15 -44.88
CA GLY A 263 6.13 17.54 -46.10
C GLY A 263 7.56 18.04 -45.87
N MET A 264 8.06 18.06 -44.62
CA MET A 264 9.45 18.36 -44.29
C MET A 264 10.23 17.10 -43.91
N ARG A 265 11.54 17.10 -44.18
CA ARG A 265 12.47 16.00 -43.86
C ARG A 265 13.54 16.47 -42.88
N SER A 266 13.86 15.63 -41.91
CA SER A 266 15.02 15.81 -41.04
C SER A 266 16.33 15.62 -41.81
N PRO A 267 17.49 16.02 -41.23
CA PRO A 267 18.79 15.55 -41.67
C PRO A 267 18.88 14.02 -41.71
N LEU A 268 19.85 13.52 -42.47
CA LEU A 268 20.15 12.09 -42.53
C LEU A 268 21.03 11.69 -41.34
N TYR A 269 20.61 10.65 -40.61
CA TYR A 269 21.31 10.10 -39.46
C TYR A 269 21.75 8.65 -39.70
N ARG A 270 22.75 8.18 -38.95
CA ARG A 270 23.28 6.81 -39.05
C ARG A 270 23.34 6.12 -37.69
N LEU A 271 22.70 4.97 -37.60
CA LEU A 271 22.88 3.99 -36.53
C LEU A 271 23.99 3.01 -36.92
N THR A 272 25.08 3.02 -36.18
CA THR A 272 26.23 2.14 -36.42
C THR A 272 26.12 0.90 -35.56
N VAL A 273 26.06 -0.29 -36.17
CA VAL A 273 26.02 -1.55 -35.44
C VAL A 273 27.44 -1.98 -35.07
N VAL A 274 27.70 -2.14 -33.77
CA VAL A 274 28.97 -2.57 -33.20
C VAL A 274 28.82 -3.96 -32.60
N ASP A 275 29.76 -4.85 -32.93
CA ASP A 275 29.78 -6.21 -32.41
C ASP A 275 30.48 -6.27 -31.04
N LEU A 276 29.70 -6.19 -29.96
CA LEU A 276 30.19 -6.16 -28.57
C LEU A 276 30.04 -7.51 -27.86
N PRO A 277 30.87 -7.84 -26.85
CA PRO A 277 30.77 -9.08 -26.08
C PRO A 277 29.47 -9.22 -25.28
N ALA A 278 28.83 -10.38 -25.28
CA ALA A 278 27.60 -10.67 -24.52
C ALA A 278 27.89 -11.11 -23.08
N LEU A 279 27.10 -10.63 -22.12
CA LEU A 279 27.14 -11.10 -20.74
C LEU A 279 26.60 -12.53 -20.65
N ARG A 280 27.39 -13.47 -20.13
CA ARG A 280 27.03 -14.88 -19.95
C ARG A 280 26.63 -15.21 -18.52
N ARG A 281 27.42 -14.76 -17.54
CA ARG A 281 27.23 -15.08 -16.13
C ARG A 281 27.62 -13.90 -15.26
N VAL A 282 26.98 -13.83 -14.09
CA VAL A 282 27.32 -12.87 -13.04
C VAL A 282 27.56 -13.65 -11.76
N ARG A 283 28.63 -13.31 -11.04
CA ARG A 283 28.95 -13.84 -9.72
C ARG A 283 29.16 -12.66 -8.79
N VAL A 284 28.51 -12.66 -7.64
CA VAL A 284 28.68 -11.64 -6.62
C VAL A 284 29.29 -12.27 -5.38
N THR A 285 30.40 -11.71 -4.90
CA THR A 285 31.02 -12.09 -3.63
C THR A 285 30.81 -10.97 -2.62
N TYR A 286 30.04 -11.24 -1.57
CA TYR A 286 29.76 -10.29 -0.50
C TYR A 286 30.81 -10.42 0.60
N ARG A 287 31.49 -9.31 0.89
CA ARG A 287 32.36 -9.14 2.06
C ARG A 287 31.66 -8.29 3.08
N TYR A 288 31.08 -8.96 4.07
CA TYR A 288 30.35 -8.30 5.14
C TYR A 288 31.29 -7.50 6.06
N PRO A 289 30.81 -6.39 6.66
CA PRO A 289 31.55 -5.68 7.69
C PRO A 289 32.02 -6.59 8.83
N GLY A 290 33.23 -6.36 9.35
CA GLY A 290 33.84 -7.24 10.35
C GLY A 290 33.06 -7.39 11.66
N TRP A 291 32.20 -6.42 12.00
CA TRP A 291 31.34 -6.48 13.19
C TRP A 291 30.22 -7.52 13.09
N LEU A 292 29.84 -7.95 11.87
CA LEU A 292 28.85 -9.01 11.69
C LEU A 292 29.41 -10.41 11.97
N GLY A 293 30.73 -10.59 11.91
CA GLY A 293 31.37 -11.91 12.07
C GLY A 293 30.97 -12.95 11.01
N LEU A 294 30.28 -12.56 9.94
CA LEU A 294 29.85 -13.44 8.85
C LEU A 294 31.02 -13.70 7.89
N LYS A 295 31.09 -14.95 7.39
CA LYS A 295 32.03 -15.31 6.32
C LYS A 295 31.56 -14.74 4.98
N ASP A 296 32.51 -14.56 4.07
CA ASP A 296 32.21 -14.16 2.68
C ASP A 296 31.22 -15.16 2.04
N VAL A 297 30.19 -14.62 1.39
CA VAL A 297 29.16 -15.40 0.68
C VAL A 297 29.26 -15.14 -0.81
N VAL A 298 29.26 -16.21 -1.61
CA VAL A 298 29.27 -16.15 -3.07
C VAL A 298 27.89 -16.50 -3.60
N GLN A 299 27.31 -15.63 -4.41
CA GLN A 299 26.08 -15.87 -5.16
C GLN A 299 26.40 -15.94 -6.65
N GLU A 300 25.92 -16.99 -7.32
CA GLU A 300 26.12 -17.19 -8.76
C GLU A 300 24.82 -16.98 -9.53
N ASN A 301 24.95 -16.46 -10.76
CA ASN A 301 23.87 -16.16 -11.71
C ASN A 301 22.82 -15.16 -11.21
N GLN A 302 23.20 -14.28 -10.27
CA GLN A 302 22.38 -13.13 -9.84
C GLN A 302 23.23 -11.86 -9.91
N GLY A 303 22.68 -10.80 -10.50
CA GLY A 303 23.29 -9.47 -10.49
C GLY A 303 22.70 -8.53 -9.44
N ASP A 304 21.56 -8.86 -8.84
CA ASP A 304 21.00 -8.03 -7.77
C ASP A 304 21.88 -8.10 -6.51
N LEU A 305 22.13 -6.94 -5.91
CA LEU A 305 22.93 -6.76 -4.71
C LEU A 305 22.04 -6.56 -3.50
N ARG A 306 21.99 -7.54 -2.59
CA ARG A 306 21.19 -7.45 -1.36
C ARG A 306 22.05 -7.73 -0.14
N ALA A 307 22.37 -6.69 0.61
CA ALA A 307 23.23 -6.84 1.78
C ALA A 307 23.02 -5.75 2.83
N VAL A 308 23.70 -5.93 3.96
CA VAL A 308 23.74 -4.94 5.04
C VAL A 308 24.48 -3.69 4.58
N GLU A 309 24.08 -2.53 5.08
CA GLU A 309 24.79 -1.26 4.85
C GLU A 309 26.31 -1.41 5.07
N ASN A 310 27.10 -0.81 4.17
CA ASN A 310 28.57 -0.87 4.13
C ASN A 310 29.16 -2.24 3.77
N THR A 311 28.37 -3.17 3.24
CA THR A 311 28.91 -4.40 2.63
C THR A 311 29.65 -4.08 1.33
N LEU A 312 30.82 -4.70 1.14
CA LEU A 312 31.57 -4.62 -0.10
C LEU A 312 31.19 -5.81 -1.00
N ALA A 313 30.47 -5.54 -2.07
CA ALA A 313 30.10 -6.55 -3.07
C ALA A 313 31.10 -6.51 -4.22
N ARG A 314 31.84 -7.61 -4.41
CA ARG A 314 32.67 -7.82 -5.60
C ARG A 314 31.82 -8.50 -6.66
N VAL A 315 31.45 -7.75 -7.69
CA VAL A 315 30.65 -8.22 -8.82
C VAL A 315 31.59 -8.64 -9.94
N GLU A 316 31.53 -9.91 -10.33
CA GLU A 316 32.31 -10.51 -11.39
C GLU A 316 31.37 -10.90 -12.53
N MET A 317 31.69 -10.50 -13.76
CA MET A 317 30.87 -10.70 -14.95
C MET A 317 31.68 -11.45 -16.01
N GLU A 318 31.14 -12.57 -16.50
CA GLU A 318 31.72 -13.37 -17.58
C GLU A 318 31.13 -12.93 -18.91
N PHE A 319 31.98 -12.59 -19.87
CA PHE A 319 31.55 -12.28 -21.24
C PHE A 319 31.92 -13.41 -22.22
N ASP A 320 31.18 -13.52 -23.33
CA ASP A 320 31.46 -14.51 -24.37
C ASP A 320 32.79 -14.28 -25.11
N ARG A 321 33.28 -13.04 -25.12
CA ARG A 321 34.52 -12.58 -25.76
C ARG A 321 35.22 -11.55 -24.85
N PRO A 322 36.52 -11.28 -25.07
CA PRO A 322 37.24 -10.24 -24.32
C PRO A 322 36.59 -8.86 -24.48
N LEU A 323 36.30 -8.21 -23.36
CA LEU A 323 35.87 -6.81 -23.27
C LEU A 323 37.11 -5.90 -23.18
N ARG A 324 37.19 -4.88 -24.04
CA ARG A 324 38.33 -3.92 -24.05
C ARG A 324 38.27 -2.98 -22.86
N GLU A 325 37.18 -2.23 -22.76
CA GLU A 325 36.94 -1.26 -21.70
C GLU A 325 35.46 -1.35 -21.30
N GLY A 326 35.21 -1.61 -20.02
CA GLY A 326 33.87 -1.79 -19.46
C GLY A 326 33.70 -1.01 -18.17
N VAL A 327 32.47 -0.58 -17.90
CA VAL A 327 32.10 0.12 -16.67
C VAL A 327 30.76 -0.40 -16.16
N LEU A 328 30.56 -0.34 -14.84
CA LEU A 328 29.24 -0.36 -14.22
C LEU A 328 28.76 1.08 -14.11
N GLU A 329 27.63 1.38 -14.74
CA GLU A 329 26.98 2.69 -14.71
C GLU A 329 25.77 2.64 -13.77
N PHE A 330 25.70 3.60 -12.84
CA PHE A 330 24.66 3.73 -11.83
C PHE A 330 23.75 4.92 -12.16
N ASP A 331 22.52 4.93 -11.66
CA ASP A 331 21.52 5.99 -11.92
C ASP A 331 22.00 7.42 -11.65
N GLY A 332 22.99 7.61 -10.76
CA GLY A 332 23.59 8.90 -10.42
C GLY A 332 24.78 9.34 -11.30
N ALA A 333 24.99 8.72 -12.47
CA ALA A 333 26.16 8.91 -13.36
C ALA A 333 27.51 8.50 -12.73
N ALA A 334 27.49 7.88 -11.55
CA ALA A 334 28.67 7.23 -11.00
C ALA A 334 29.05 6.04 -11.89
N ARG A 335 30.35 5.91 -12.20
CA ARG A 335 30.89 4.87 -13.05
C ARG A 335 32.00 4.14 -12.32
N ILE A 336 31.90 2.81 -12.24
CA ILE A 336 32.93 1.96 -11.64
C ILE A 336 33.55 1.12 -12.77
N PRO A 337 34.87 1.21 -13.03
CA PRO A 337 35.50 0.44 -14.08
C PRO A 337 35.46 -1.06 -13.79
N LEU A 338 35.17 -1.85 -14.83
CA LEU A 338 35.28 -3.30 -14.83
C LEU A 338 36.73 -3.69 -15.12
N VAL A 339 37.42 -4.24 -14.13
CA VAL A 339 38.82 -4.64 -14.23
C VAL A 339 38.90 -6.10 -14.67
N ALA A 340 39.74 -6.40 -15.67
CA ALA A 340 39.95 -7.77 -16.11
C ALA A 340 40.46 -8.65 -14.96
N ALA A 341 39.81 -9.80 -14.76
CA ALA A 341 40.19 -10.82 -13.79
C ALA A 341 40.88 -12.00 -14.50
N GLN A 342 40.25 -13.17 -14.57
CA GLN A 342 40.78 -14.36 -15.26
C GLN A 342 39.95 -14.71 -16.50
N GLY A 343 40.61 -14.89 -17.65
CA GLY A 343 39.91 -15.19 -18.92
C GLY A 343 39.00 -14.03 -19.36
N ASN A 344 37.73 -14.32 -19.63
CA ASN A 344 36.73 -13.32 -20.00
C ASN A 344 35.92 -12.80 -18.78
N TRP A 345 36.44 -12.98 -17.56
CA TRP A 345 35.82 -12.43 -16.35
C TRP A 345 36.33 -11.03 -16.05
N TYR A 346 35.41 -10.15 -15.69
CA TYR A 346 35.71 -8.77 -15.31
C TYR A 346 35.06 -8.47 -13.97
N ALA A 347 35.79 -7.80 -13.07
CA ALA A 347 35.37 -7.57 -11.70
C ALA A 347 35.27 -6.06 -11.39
N ALA A 348 34.25 -5.70 -10.60
CA ALA A 348 34.12 -4.38 -9.99
C ALA A 348 33.74 -4.54 -8.50
N THR A 349 34.15 -3.59 -7.66
CA THR A 349 33.78 -3.58 -6.25
C THR A 349 32.80 -2.45 -6.00
N VAL A 350 31.62 -2.80 -5.49
CA VAL A 350 30.52 -1.89 -5.19
C VAL A 350 30.33 -1.84 -3.67
N ARG A 351 30.27 -0.62 -3.10
CA ARG A 351 29.92 -0.43 -1.69
C ARG A 351 28.41 -0.21 -1.58
N ILE A 352 27.74 -1.05 -0.81
CA ILE A 352 26.28 -1.02 -0.64
C ILE A 352 25.94 0.03 0.43
N GLU A 353 25.53 1.22 0.00
CA GLU A 353 25.22 2.37 0.89
C GLU A 353 23.74 2.76 0.85
N ALA A 354 23.19 2.85 -0.36
CA ALA A 354 21.80 3.24 -0.60
C ALA A 354 21.18 2.35 -1.67
N ASP A 355 19.86 2.32 -1.68
CA ASP A 355 19.09 1.63 -2.71
C ASP A 355 19.35 2.30 -4.07
N GLY A 356 19.42 1.50 -5.14
CA GLY A 356 19.72 2.02 -6.47
C GLY A 356 19.69 0.96 -7.57
N VAL A 357 19.99 1.40 -8.80
CA VAL A 357 20.07 0.53 -9.98
C VAL A 357 21.42 0.72 -10.67
N TYR A 358 21.95 -0.37 -11.23
CA TYR A 358 23.18 -0.35 -12.01
C TYR A 358 23.12 -1.30 -13.20
N HIS A 359 23.91 -1.03 -14.24
CA HIS A 359 24.06 -1.92 -15.40
C HIS A 359 25.49 -1.89 -15.94
N ALA A 360 25.88 -2.92 -16.69
CA ALA A 360 27.17 -2.98 -17.37
C ALA A 360 27.11 -2.29 -18.74
N ALA A 361 28.16 -1.53 -19.07
CA ALA A 361 28.35 -0.85 -20.34
C ALA A 361 29.79 -1.00 -20.86
N ALA A 362 29.97 -1.06 -22.18
CA ALA A 362 31.27 -0.95 -22.85
C ALA A 362 31.58 0.52 -23.13
N VAL A 363 32.85 0.89 -23.11
CA VAL A 363 33.30 2.22 -23.58
C VAL A 363 33.91 2.06 -24.97
N GLU A 364 33.28 2.65 -25.99
CA GLU A 364 33.77 2.61 -27.37
C GLU A 364 33.83 4.05 -27.92
N GLY A 365 35.01 4.51 -28.34
CA GLY A 365 35.19 5.87 -28.88
C GLY A 365 34.78 7.00 -27.92
N GLY A 366 34.86 6.76 -26.60
CA GLY A 366 34.45 7.71 -25.56
C GLY A 366 32.95 7.74 -25.25
N LYS A 367 32.14 6.88 -25.86
CA LYS A 367 30.70 6.72 -25.58
C LYS A 367 30.45 5.39 -24.86
N THR A 368 29.52 5.38 -23.90
CA THR A 368 29.08 4.16 -23.21
C THR A 368 27.98 3.47 -24.02
N ILE A 369 28.15 2.17 -24.27
CA ILE A 369 27.16 1.32 -24.95
C ILE A 369 26.76 0.22 -23.98
N ARG A 370 25.46 0.14 -23.69
CA ARG A 370 24.90 -0.80 -22.71
C ARG A 370 25.12 -2.27 -23.11
N LEU A 371 25.50 -3.11 -22.13
CA LEU A 371 25.80 -4.54 -22.29
C LEU A 371 24.87 -5.48 -21.50
N SER A 372 24.20 -5.00 -20.44
CA SER A 372 23.33 -5.82 -19.57
C SER A 372 21.95 -5.21 -19.32
N GLU A 373 21.07 -6.01 -18.71
CA GLU A 373 19.84 -5.54 -18.04
C GLU A 373 20.18 -4.74 -16.77
N ASP A 374 19.15 -4.14 -16.16
CA ASP A 374 19.26 -3.38 -14.91
C ASP A 374 19.30 -4.34 -13.72
N PHE A 375 20.28 -4.14 -12.84
CA PHE A 375 20.43 -4.87 -11.59
C PHE A 375 20.13 -3.95 -10.40
N PHE A 376 19.47 -4.49 -9.38
CA PHE A 376 19.00 -3.71 -8.22
C PHE A 376 19.95 -3.80 -7.03
N ILE A 377 20.04 -2.72 -6.26
CA ILE A 377 20.75 -2.65 -4.98
C ILE A 377 19.72 -2.40 -3.89
N GLU A 378 19.66 -3.32 -2.92
CA GLU A 378 18.78 -3.24 -1.75
C GLU A 378 19.63 -3.25 -0.47
N VAL A 379 19.46 -2.21 0.34
CA VAL A 379 20.24 -2.02 1.57
C VAL A 379 19.43 -2.42 2.79
N ARG A 380 19.92 -3.43 3.51
CA ARG A 380 19.38 -3.80 4.82
C ARG A 380 20.02 -2.96 5.91
N LYS A 381 19.23 -2.13 6.58
CA LYS A 381 19.66 -1.36 7.76
C LYS A 381 19.64 -2.26 9.00
N GLU A 382 20.57 -2.01 9.91
CA GLU A 382 20.67 -2.72 11.20
C GLU A 382 19.57 -2.24 12.15
N THR A 383 18.95 -3.17 12.86
CA THR A 383 17.94 -2.87 13.90
C THR A 383 18.46 -3.31 15.27
N PRO A 384 18.13 -2.60 16.36
CA PRO A 384 18.50 -3.03 17.71
C PRO A 384 17.84 -4.36 18.10
N PRO A 385 18.45 -5.16 18.99
CA PRO A 385 17.92 -6.45 19.39
C PRO A 385 16.64 -6.28 20.20
N VAL A 386 15.78 -7.30 20.20
CA VAL A 386 14.56 -7.34 21.02
C VAL A 386 14.81 -8.21 22.24
N VAL A 387 14.46 -7.72 23.44
CA VAL A 387 14.61 -8.47 24.70
C VAL A 387 13.33 -8.44 25.52
N GLN A 388 12.93 -9.61 26.04
CA GLN A 388 11.70 -9.78 26.81
C GLN A 388 11.96 -10.71 28.00
N VAL A 389 11.34 -10.39 29.13
CA VAL A 389 11.30 -11.31 30.28
C VAL A 389 10.07 -12.21 30.14
N ARG A 390 10.28 -13.52 30.07
CA ARG A 390 9.20 -14.51 29.93
C ARG A 390 8.59 -14.92 31.26
N ARG A 391 9.41 -15.07 32.29
CA ARG A 391 8.98 -15.45 33.64
C ARG A 391 9.79 -14.68 34.68
N PRO A 392 9.15 -14.07 35.69
CA PRO A 392 7.77 -13.63 35.66
C PRO A 392 7.61 -12.48 34.65
N GLY A 393 6.65 -12.59 33.73
CA GLY A 393 6.36 -11.55 32.72
C GLY A 393 5.47 -10.42 33.25
N ARG A 394 5.38 -10.25 34.57
CA ARG A 394 4.57 -9.26 35.29
C ARG A 394 5.10 -9.07 36.70
N ASP A 395 4.66 -8.02 37.36
CA ASP A 395 4.89 -7.83 38.78
C ASP A 395 4.24 -8.97 39.57
N ILE A 396 4.98 -9.53 40.53
CA ILE A 396 4.51 -10.62 41.38
C ILE A 396 4.75 -10.31 42.86
N LYS A 397 3.76 -10.68 43.66
CA LYS A 397 3.83 -10.67 45.12
C LYS A 397 4.58 -11.94 45.56
N VAL A 398 5.62 -11.80 46.37
CA VAL A 398 6.54 -12.89 46.77
C VAL A 398 6.75 -12.91 48.28
N ASN A 399 7.11 -14.07 48.82
CA ASN A 399 7.53 -14.16 50.21
C ASN A 399 9.01 -13.70 50.33
N PRO A 400 9.40 -13.04 51.44
CA PRO A 400 10.78 -12.61 51.69
C PRO A 400 11.87 -13.67 51.55
N ILE A 401 11.52 -14.94 51.70
CA ILE A 401 12.43 -16.10 51.62
C ILE A 401 12.22 -16.93 50.35
N GLN A 402 11.41 -16.46 49.40
CA GLN A 402 11.10 -17.19 48.18
C GLN A 402 12.26 -17.14 47.18
N GLU A 403 12.48 -18.23 46.46
CA GLU A 403 13.37 -18.24 45.30
C GLU A 403 12.57 -17.96 44.03
N VAL A 404 12.97 -16.94 43.28
CA VAL A 404 12.28 -16.52 42.06
C VAL A 404 13.15 -16.79 40.85
N THR A 405 12.69 -17.67 39.96
CA THR A 405 13.36 -17.91 38.67
C THR A 405 12.94 -16.86 37.66
N VAL A 406 13.92 -16.13 37.12
CA VAL A 406 13.72 -15.15 36.05
C VAL A 406 14.24 -15.73 34.74
N GLU A 407 13.34 -15.89 33.76
CA GLU A 407 13.64 -16.35 32.41
C GLU A 407 13.58 -15.17 31.43
N VAL A 408 14.64 -15.00 30.66
CA VAL A 408 14.80 -13.92 29.68
C VAL A 408 15.02 -14.52 28.29
N GLN A 409 14.38 -13.94 27.27
CA GLN A 409 14.62 -14.24 25.87
C GLN A 409 15.02 -12.97 25.12
N ALA A 410 15.99 -13.09 24.22
CA ALA A 410 16.38 -12.05 23.29
C ALA A 410 16.51 -12.59 21.87
N GLU A 411 16.22 -11.72 20.90
CA GLU A 411 16.27 -12.00 19.47
C GLU A 411 16.93 -10.84 18.71
N ASP A 412 17.72 -11.15 17.71
CA ASP A 412 18.40 -10.19 16.83
C ASP A 412 18.42 -10.70 15.38
N ASP A 413 18.51 -9.77 14.43
CA ASP A 413 18.58 -10.06 12.99
C ASP A 413 19.86 -10.84 12.62
N PHE A 414 20.95 -10.56 13.33
CA PHE A 414 22.29 -11.08 13.06
C PHE A 414 22.81 -11.97 14.18
N ALA A 415 23.25 -11.40 15.30
CA ALA A 415 23.94 -12.13 16.34
C ALA A 415 23.95 -11.34 17.66
N LEU A 416 23.49 -12.00 18.72
CA LEU A 416 23.61 -11.48 20.08
C LEU A 416 25.04 -11.66 20.61
N GLU A 417 25.62 -10.57 21.11
CA GLU A 417 26.91 -10.54 21.79
C GLU A 417 26.78 -10.70 23.31
N GLY A 418 25.66 -10.25 23.88
CA GLY A 418 25.41 -10.28 25.31
C GLY A 418 23.93 -10.37 25.66
N LEU A 419 23.62 -11.16 26.69
CA LEU A 419 22.31 -11.20 27.35
C LEU A 419 22.57 -11.15 28.86
N GLN A 420 21.97 -10.19 29.54
CA GLN A 420 22.19 -9.95 30.97
C GLN A 420 20.86 -9.67 31.68
N LEU A 421 20.73 -10.17 32.91
CA LEU A 421 19.68 -9.80 33.85
C LEU A 421 20.26 -8.79 34.84
N HIS A 422 19.55 -7.69 35.04
CA HIS A 422 19.89 -6.67 36.03
C HIS A 422 18.80 -6.65 37.08
N TYR A 423 19.18 -6.59 38.36
CA TYR A 423 18.23 -6.42 39.44
C TYR A 423 18.80 -5.58 40.57
N SER A 424 17.94 -4.89 41.29
CA SER A 424 18.30 -4.06 42.45
C SER A 424 17.26 -4.20 43.55
N VAL A 425 17.70 -4.10 44.79
CA VAL A 425 16.83 -4.18 45.97
C VAL A 425 16.63 -2.79 46.52
N ASN A 426 15.39 -2.35 46.66
CA ASN A 426 15.02 -1.06 47.27
C ASN A 426 15.75 0.18 46.68
N GLY A 427 15.99 0.19 45.36
CA GLY A 427 16.76 1.26 44.70
C GLY A 427 18.22 1.35 45.14
N GLY A 428 18.81 0.22 45.56
CA GLY A 428 20.22 0.08 45.92
C GLY A 428 21.15 -0.08 44.70
N ALA A 429 22.36 -0.59 44.93
CA ALA A 429 23.29 -0.90 43.85
C ALA A 429 22.78 -2.06 42.98
N GLU A 430 22.84 -1.88 41.66
CA GLU A 430 22.41 -2.86 40.67
C GLU A 430 23.38 -4.05 40.60
N ARG A 431 22.83 -5.27 40.56
CA ARG A 431 23.56 -6.52 40.33
C ARG A 431 23.26 -7.03 38.93
N THR A 432 24.29 -7.48 38.23
CA THR A 432 24.19 -7.97 36.85
C THR A 432 24.56 -9.45 36.79
N VAL A 433 23.70 -10.27 36.18
CA VAL A 433 23.91 -11.70 35.95
C VAL A 433 24.00 -11.97 34.44
N PRO A 434 25.13 -12.49 33.93
CA PRO A 434 25.23 -12.87 32.53
C PRO A 434 24.39 -14.13 32.26
N LEU A 435 23.54 -14.07 31.24
CA LEU A 435 22.61 -15.13 30.85
C LEU A 435 22.96 -15.78 29.49
N LEU A 436 23.93 -15.23 28.76
CA LEU A 436 24.29 -15.74 27.43
C LEU A 436 25.28 -16.92 27.54
N GLU A 437 24.83 -18.12 27.19
CA GLU A 437 25.69 -19.32 27.18
C GLU A 437 26.64 -19.38 25.98
N ARG A 438 26.19 -18.95 24.79
CA ARG A 438 26.99 -18.95 23.55
C ARG A 438 26.75 -17.67 22.76
N LYS A 439 27.85 -17.04 22.34
CA LYS A 439 27.83 -15.87 21.43
C LYS A 439 27.52 -16.30 20.00
N GLY A 440 26.90 -15.41 19.22
CA GLY A 440 26.66 -15.62 17.79
C GLY A 440 25.32 -16.25 17.43
N GLY A 441 24.45 -16.50 18.41
CA GLY A 441 23.07 -16.93 18.16
C GLY A 441 22.17 -15.75 17.80
N LYS A 442 21.25 -15.94 16.85
CA LYS A 442 20.16 -14.98 16.54
C LYS A 442 19.11 -14.90 17.63
N GLN A 443 18.96 -15.98 18.38
CA GLN A 443 18.06 -16.07 19.52
C GLN A 443 18.83 -16.65 20.70
N ALA A 444 18.59 -16.11 21.88
CA ALA A 444 19.15 -16.61 23.12
C ALA A 444 18.08 -16.58 24.21
N SER A 445 18.07 -17.62 25.04
CA SER A 445 17.27 -17.67 26.25
C SER A 445 18.18 -18.05 27.41
N GLY A 446 17.99 -17.42 28.55
CA GLY A 446 18.70 -17.76 29.78
C GLY A 446 17.81 -17.57 30.99
N SER A 447 18.11 -18.30 32.05
CA SER A 447 17.41 -18.21 33.33
C SER A 447 18.39 -17.93 34.48
N ALA A 448 17.94 -17.16 35.46
CA ALA A 448 18.67 -16.94 36.70
C ALA A 448 17.72 -17.08 37.89
N LEU A 449 18.23 -17.67 38.97
CA LEU A 449 17.52 -17.77 40.24
C LEU A 449 17.90 -16.58 41.12
N ILE A 450 16.90 -15.82 41.57
CA ILE A 450 17.07 -14.78 42.58
C ILE A 450 16.58 -15.35 43.91
N ALA A 451 17.51 -15.68 44.81
CA ALA A 451 17.21 -16.10 46.17
C ALA A 451 16.92 -14.86 47.03
N LEU A 452 15.67 -14.66 47.44
CA LEU A 452 15.28 -13.46 48.19
C LEU A 452 15.75 -13.50 49.65
N GLU A 453 16.04 -14.70 50.19
CA GLU A 453 16.54 -14.91 51.56
C GLU A 453 17.85 -14.14 51.85
N ASP A 454 18.72 -14.02 50.85
CA ASP A 454 20.02 -13.35 50.94
C ASP A 454 19.89 -11.86 51.32
N TYR A 455 18.73 -11.25 51.03
CA TYR A 455 18.49 -9.83 51.20
C TYR A 455 17.73 -9.47 52.48
N ARG A 456 17.31 -10.47 53.27
CA ARG A 456 16.55 -10.28 54.52
C ARG A 456 15.39 -9.28 54.34
N LEU A 457 14.59 -9.47 53.29
CA LEU A 457 13.52 -8.55 52.92
C LEU A 457 12.45 -8.45 54.03
N SER A 458 11.91 -7.24 54.22
CA SER A 458 10.74 -7.00 55.06
C SER A 458 9.49 -6.80 54.21
N PRO A 459 8.27 -7.06 54.73
CA PRO A 459 7.03 -6.71 54.02
C PRO A 459 7.03 -5.25 53.54
N GLY A 460 6.74 -5.05 52.26
CA GLY A 460 6.81 -3.74 51.59
C GLY A 460 8.14 -3.43 50.90
N ASP A 461 9.17 -4.28 51.04
CA ASP A 461 10.38 -4.19 50.23
C ASP A 461 10.17 -4.67 48.79
N ILE A 462 10.95 -4.12 47.86
CA ILE A 462 10.85 -4.45 46.43
C ILE A 462 12.19 -4.86 45.84
N VAL A 463 12.14 -5.82 44.92
CA VAL A 463 13.24 -6.12 44.00
C VAL A 463 12.82 -5.73 42.60
N SER A 464 13.47 -4.72 42.04
CA SER A 464 13.27 -4.30 40.65
C SER A 464 14.22 -5.08 39.75
N PHE A 465 13.75 -5.56 38.60
CA PHE A 465 14.58 -6.28 37.65
C PHE A 465 14.18 -6.00 36.20
N TYR A 466 15.16 -6.09 35.30
CA TYR A 466 14.99 -5.99 33.86
C TYR A 466 16.12 -6.73 33.14
N ALA A 467 15.95 -7.00 31.86
CA ALA A 467 16.97 -7.62 31.03
C ALA A 467 17.54 -6.66 30.00
N SER A 468 18.79 -6.89 29.61
CA SER A 468 19.40 -6.19 28.48
C SER A 468 20.01 -7.17 27.49
N ALA A 469 19.79 -6.93 26.20
CA ALA A 469 20.44 -7.63 25.11
C ALA A 469 21.34 -6.67 24.33
N ARG A 470 22.51 -7.17 23.92
CA ARG A 470 23.52 -6.40 23.20
C ARG A 470 23.87 -7.11 21.91
N ASP A 471 23.82 -6.38 20.81
CA ASP A 471 24.39 -6.75 19.51
C ASP A 471 25.77 -6.07 19.35
N ALA A 472 26.33 -6.06 18.15
CA ALA A 472 27.63 -5.44 17.88
C ALA A 472 27.66 -3.89 18.00
N ARG A 473 26.53 -3.19 17.86
CA ARG A 473 26.48 -1.71 17.74
C ARG A 473 25.53 -1.02 18.69
N SER A 474 24.62 -1.75 19.31
CA SER A 474 23.45 -1.28 20.04
C SER A 474 23.18 -2.17 21.26
N THR A 475 22.41 -1.63 22.21
CA THR A 475 22.00 -2.36 23.42
C THR A 475 20.55 -2.02 23.70
N ALA A 476 19.71 -3.05 23.72
CA ALA A 476 18.30 -2.94 24.04
C ALA A 476 18.03 -3.38 25.48
N ARG A 477 16.95 -2.86 26.06
CA ARG A 477 16.50 -3.16 27.42
C ARG A 477 15.03 -3.56 27.43
N SER A 478 14.66 -4.51 28.29
CA SER A 478 13.26 -4.91 28.48
C SER A 478 12.49 -3.85 29.28
N ASP A 479 11.21 -4.10 29.52
CA ASP A 479 10.47 -3.39 30.57
C ASP A 479 11.06 -3.73 31.96
N ILE A 480 10.77 -2.86 32.93
CA ILE A 480 11.12 -3.06 34.34
C ILE A 480 9.95 -3.74 35.06
N TYR A 481 10.28 -4.70 35.92
CA TYR A 481 9.32 -5.48 36.70
C TYR A 481 9.68 -5.46 38.18
N PHE A 482 8.70 -5.73 39.04
CA PHE A 482 8.86 -5.70 40.49
C PHE A 482 8.46 -7.02 41.16
N LEU A 483 9.32 -7.47 42.08
CA LEU A 483 8.99 -8.50 43.07
C LEU A 483 8.65 -7.79 44.37
N GLU A 484 7.42 -7.94 44.86
CA GLU A 484 6.92 -7.26 46.05
C GLU A 484 6.88 -8.20 47.25
N ALA A 485 7.67 -7.91 48.28
CA ALA A 485 7.71 -8.72 49.49
C ALA A 485 6.42 -8.54 50.31
N GLN A 486 5.68 -9.63 50.52
CA GLN A 486 4.46 -9.66 51.34
C GLN A 486 4.64 -10.54 52.58
N PRO A 487 3.89 -10.27 53.68
CA PRO A 487 3.96 -11.10 54.87
C PRO A 487 3.45 -12.52 54.57
N TYR A 488 4.08 -13.52 55.18
CA TYR A 488 3.75 -14.94 55.01
C TYR A 488 2.40 -15.29 55.66
N GLU A 489 2.06 -14.64 56.78
CA GLU A 489 0.82 -14.87 57.51
C GLU A 489 -0.27 -13.90 57.01
N ARG A 490 -1.38 -14.46 56.53
CA ARG A 490 -2.60 -13.69 56.28
C ARG A 490 -3.46 -13.76 57.53
N GLU A 491 -3.56 -12.65 58.26
CA GLU A 491 -4.51 -12.53 59.37
C GLU A 491 -5.93 -12.42 58.79
N TYR A 492 -6.71 -13.49 58.93
CA TYR A 492 -8.12 -13.50 58.54
C TYR A 492 -8.97 -13.00 59.71
N SER A 493 -9.55 -11.80 59.61
CA SER A 493 -10.58 -11.34 60.56
C SER A 493 -11.97 -11.70 60.04
N GLN A 494 -12.76 -12.44 60.82
CA GLN A 494 -14.12 -12.80 60.46
C GLN A 494 -15.06 -11.59 60.69
N SER A 495 -15.32 -10.79 59.64
CA SER A 495 -16.34 -9.76 59.70
C SER A 495 -17.73 -10.42 59.61
N GLN A 496 -18.50 -10.46 60.70
CA GLN A 496 -19.93 -10.77 60.62
C GLN A 496 -20.69 -9.59 60.00
N VAL A 497 -20.56 -9.42 58.69
CA VAL A 497 -21.58 -8.75 57.88
C VAL A 497 -22.55 -9.85 57.43
N MET A 498 -23.66 -9.95 58.16
CA MET A 498 -24.75 -10.87 57.86
C MET A 498 -25.57 -10.29 56.71
N GLY A 499 -25.51 -10.92 55.53
CA GLY A 499 -26.53 -10.73 54.49
C GLY A 499 -26.02 -10.66 53.05
N GLY A 500 -25.82 -11.82 52.43
CA GLY A 500 -26.12 -12.05 51.01
C GLY A 500 -25.14 -11.50 49.96
N MET A 501 -24.14 -12.29 49.59
CA MET A 501 -23.69 -12.58 48.20
C MET A 501 -22.32 -13.27 48.31
N GLU A 502 -22.32 -14.60 48.26
CA GLU A 502 -21.11 -15.38 48.04
C GLU A 502 -20.90 -15.52 46.53
N GLY A 503 -20.36 -14.45 45.96
CA GLY A 503 -19.84 -14.40 44.60
C GLY A 503 -18.35 -14.11 44.67
N GLY A 504 -17.53 -15.15 44.60
CA GLY A 504 -16.08 -15.02 44.47
C GLY A 504 -15.74 -14.17 43.26
N GLY A 505 -15.18 -12.99 43.53
CA GLY A 505 -14.59 -12.10 42.55
C GLY A 505 -13.48 -11.34 43.25
N GLU A 506 -12.23 -11.60 42.84
CA GLU A 506 -11.03 -10.82 43.16
C GLU A 506 -11.13 -9.41 42.56
N GLY A 507 -12.13 -8.63 42.97
CA GLY A 507 -12.46 -7.30 42.43
C GLY A 507 -12.37 -6.15 43.44
N GLU A 508 -12.21 -6.41 44.74
CA GLU A 508 -12.23 -5.39 45.80
C GLU A 508 -10.82 -5.05 46.37
N GLU A 509 -9.78 -5.06 45.55
CA GLU A 509 -8.50 -4.37 45.85
C GLU A 509 -8.30 -3.08 45.02
N GLY A 510 -9.26 -2.73 44.14
CA GLY A 510 -9.08 -1.73 43.07
C GLY A 510 -8.91 -0.27 43.49
N GLY A 511 -9.46 0.17 44.63
CA GLY A 511 -9.30 1.55 45.13
C GLY A 511 -8.18 1.73 46.17
N ARG A 512 -7.62 0.63 46.68
CA ARG A 512 -6.84 0.61 47.94
C ARG A 512 -5.33 0.77 47.74
N ASN A 513 -4.83 0.48 46.54
CA ASN A 513 -3.39 0.51 46.17
C ASN A 513 -3.09 1.57 45.10
N GLU A 514 -3.88 2.64 45.01
CA GLU A 514 -3.82 3.57 43.87
C GLU A 514 -2.54 4.42 43.87
N ILE A 515 -2.02 4.81 45.05
CA ILE A 515 -0.79 5.62 45.17
C ILE A 515 0.46 4.80 44.79
N SER A 516 0.60 3.57 45.30
CA SER A 516 1.72 2.68 44.94
C SER A 516 1.66 2.25 43.46
N ARG A 517 0.46 2.01 42.92
CA ARG A 517 0.25 1.75 41.49
C ARG A 517 0.66 2.94 40.63
N ARG A 518 0.23 4.16 40.96
CA ARG A 518 0.66 5.39 40.27
C ARG A 518 2.17 5.57 40.34
N GLN A 519 2.81 5.26 41.48
CA GLN A 519 4.27 5.31 41.59
C GLN A 519 4.95 4.30 40.65
N LYS A 520 4.43 3.08 40.50
CA LYS A 520 4.94 2.09 39.52
C LYS A 520 4.78 2.58 38.08
N GLU A 521 3.65 3.21 37.76
CA GLU A 521 3.40 3.81 36.45
C GLU A 521 4.40 4.93 36.14
N ILE A 522 4.74 5.76 37.12
CA ILE A 522 5.78 6.79 36.97
C ILE A 522 7.16 6.14 36.76
N ILE A 523 7.52 5.12 37.54
CA ILE A 523 8.80 4.40 37.34
C ILE A 523 8.86 3.78 35.94
N ALA A 524 7.77 3.17 35.47
CA ALA A 524 7.70 2.60 34.13
C ALA A 524 7.83 3.68 33.04
N ALA A 525 7.22 4.85 33.23
CA ALA A 525 7.35 5.98 32.31
C ALA A 525 8.77 6.57 32.29
N THR A 526 9.40 6.76 33.46
CA THR A 526 10.80 7.16 33.61
C THR A 526 11.74 6.13 32.96
N TRP A 527 11.47 4.84 33.15
CA TRP A 527 12.20 3.74 32.52
C TRP A 527 12.09 3.75 30.99
N ASN A 528 10.87 3.93 30.47
CA ASN A 528 10.62 4.02 29.05
C ASN A 528 11.39 5.19 28.43
N GLN A 529 11.45 6.33 29.12
CA GLN A 529 12.20 7.46 28.61
C GLN A 529 13.73 7.27 28.69
N MET A 530 14.22 6.45 29.62
CA MET A 530 15.62 6.05 29.62
C MET A 530 15.94 5.05 28.49
N ARG A 531 14.96 4.25 28.07
CA ARG A 531 15.08 3.28 26.99
C ARG A 531 14.98 3.94 25.60
N ASP A 532 14.14 4.96 25.46
CA ASP A 532 13.96 5.69 24.21
C ASP A 532 15.15 6.62 23.92
N ASN A 533 16.04 6.20 23.03
CA ASN A 533 17.20 6.99 22.62
C ASN A 533 16.89 7.89 21.41
N SER A 534 15.69 8.47 21.35
CA SER A 534 15.11 9.09 20.14
C SER A 534 15.76 10.42 19.71
N GLY A 535 16.83 10.86 20.37
CA GLY A 535 17.63 12.04 19.96
C GLY A 535 16.92 13.39 20.04
N ASN A 536 15.61 13.43 20.32
CA ASN A 536 14.82 14.65 20.37
C ASN A 536 14.88 15.29 21.77
N ARG A 537 15.81 16.23 21.95
CA ARG A 537 16.02 16.95 23.22
C ARG A 537 14.79 17.76 23.67
N ALA A 538 13.95 18.23 22.75
CA ALA A 538 12.74 18.99 23.10
C ALA A 538 11.66 18.09 23.72
N ALA A 539 11.38 16.94 23.10
CA ALA A 539 10.45 15.95 23.65
C ALA A 539 10.94 15.40 25.00
N ALA A 540 12.26 15.20 25.16
CA ALA A 540 12.83 14.82 26.43
C ALA A 540 12.60 15.86 27.54
N ALA A 541 12.75 17.15 27.23
CA ALA A 541 12.52 18.25 28.17
C ALA A 541 11.05 18.34 28.60
N GLU A 542 10.11 18.21 27.67
CA GLU A 542 8.67 18.19 27.95
C GLU A 542 8.27 17.00 28.82
N ASN A 543 8.73 15.79 28.47
CA ASN A 543 8.49 14.58 29.26
C ASN A 543 9.08 14.69 30.67
N GLY A 544 10.27 15.31 30.82
CA GLY A 544 10.92 15.47 32.12
C GLY A 544 10.17 16.43 33.03
N LYS A 545 9.67 17.54 32.47
CA LYS A 545 8.80 18.47 33.17
C LYS A 545 7.49 17.79 33.59
N PHE A 546 6.85 17.06 32.67
CA PHE A 546 5.62 16.33 32.94
C PHE A 546 5.78 15.29 34.06
N LEU A 547 6.79 14.41 33.95
CA LEU A 547 7.04 13.39 34.97
C LEU A 547 7.40 14.00 36.33
N SER A 548 8.16 15.10 36.34
CA SER A 548 8.44 15.86 37.57
C SER A 548 7.16 16.43 38.22
N GLU A 549 6.24 16.98 37.42
CA GLU A 549 4.95 17.49 37.89
C GLU A 549 4.05 16.36 38.43
N VAL A 550 3.97 15.23 37.73
CA VAL A 550 3.19 14.05 38.17
C VAL A 550 3.76 13.47 39.47
N GLN A 551 5.08 13.30 39.55
CA GLN A 551 5.77 12.86 40.76
C GLN A 551 5.58 13.84 41.92
N GLY A 552 5.59 15.15 41.63
CA GLY A 552 5.32 16.22 42.60
C GLY A 552 3.88 16.20 43.13
N LYS A 553 2.89 15.93 42.27
CA LYS A 553 1.49 15.74 42.70
C LYS A 553 1.34 14.52 43.59
N LEU A 554 1.93 13.39 43.22
CA LEU A 554 1.88 12.15 44.01
C LEU A 554 2.52 12.34 45.40
N ARG A 555 3.64 13.09 45.47
CA ARG A 555 4.24 13.54 46.73
C ARG A 555 3.26 14.33 47.59
N ASP A 556 2.56 15.28 46.99
CA ASP A 556 1.63 16.14 47.73
C ASP A 556 0.42 15.35 48.26
N GLN A 557 -0.06 14.36 47.51
CA GLN A 557 -1.07 13.38 47.96
C GLN A 557 -0.56 12.52 49.13
N ALA A 558 0.68 12.02 49.06
CA ALA A 558 1.28 11.27 50.15
C ALA A 558 1.39 12.12 51.44
N ARG A 559 1.78 13.39 51.31
CA ARG A 559 1.86 14.34 52.43
C ARG A 559 0.51 14.75 52.99
N SER A 560 -0.50 14.99 52.14
CA SER A 560 -1.84 15.36 52.60
C SER A 560 -2.43 14.22 53.44
N LEU A 561 -2.28 12.98 52.97
CA LEU A 561 -2.73 11.80 53.66
C LEU A 561 -2.02 11.60 55.01
N ALA A 562 -0.70 11.74 55.03
CA ALA A 562 0.10 11.68 56.27
C ALA A 562 -0.37 12.74 57.29
N ARG A 563 -0.55 14.00 56.86
CA ARG A 563 -1.00 15.10 57.72
C ARG A 563 -2.41 14.91 58.24
N ARG A 564 -3.34 14.42 57.41
CA ARG A 564 -4.73 14.11 57.81
C ARG A 564 -4.78 12.98 58.84
N MET A 565 -3.91 11.99 58.70
CA MET A 565 -3.76 10.90 59.68
C MET A 565 -3.19 11.42 61.01
N GLN A 566 -2.26 12.37 60.96
CA GLN A 566 -1.66 13.02 62.13
C GLN A 566 -2.64 13.97 62.84
N SER A 567 -3.45 14.74 62.09
CA SER A 567 -4.36 15.76 62.66
C SER A 567 -5.54 15.17 63.42
N ARG A 568 -5.92 13.92 63.16
CA ARG A 568 -7.07 13.25 63.79
C ARG A 568 -6.83 12.76 65.23
N GLN A 569 -5.76 13.21 65.89
CA GLN A 569 -5.49 13.01 67.34
C GLN A 569 -5.64 11.56 67.84
N LEU A 570 -5.43 10.58 66.93
CA LEU A 570 -5.32 9.14 67.19
C LEU A 570 -3.85 8.69 67.23
N SER A 571 -2.92 9.58 66.86
CA SER A 571 -1.48 9.31 66.74
C SER A 571 -0.73 9.31 68.07
N SER A 572 -1.33 9.82 69.15
CA SER A 572 -0.71 9.81 70.48
C SER A 572 -0.87 8.47 71.22
N GLU A 573 -1.84 7.64 70.82
CA GLU A 573 -2.20 6.42 71.55
C GLU A 573 -1.84 5.10 70.85
N ASN A 574 -1.50 5.11 69.55
CA ASN A 574 -1.23 3.87 68.81
C ASN A 574 0.00 3.97 67.87
N GLU A 575 0.98 3.08 68.06
CA GLU A 575 2.29 3.10 67.39
C GLU A 575 2.21 2.85 65.87
N GLU A 576 1.20 2.11 65.41
CA GLU A 576 0.98 1.80 64.00
C GLU A 576 0.68 3.07 63.18
N PHE A 577 -0.11 4.00 63.72
CA PHE A 577 -0.41 5.29 63.05
C PHE A 577 0.83 6.18 62.90
N LYS A 578 1.74 6.15 63.89
CA LYS A 578 3.02 6.86 63.81
C LYS A 578 3.90 6.26 62.72
N LYS A 579 3.98 4.93 62.64
CA LYS A 579 4.72 4.22 61.58
C LYS A 579 4.15 4.56 60.21
N PHE A 580 2.83 4.50 60.02
CA PHE A 580 2.18 4.87 58.76
C PHE A 580 2.54 6.29 58.32
N THR A 581 2.39 7.26 59.23
CA THR A 581 2.71 8.67 58.94
C THR A 581 4.17 8.85 58.55
N LYS A 582 5.09 8.21 59.27
CA LYS A 582 6.54 8.26 58.98
C LYS A 582 6.90 7.65 57.62
N GLU A 583 6.31 6.50 57.28
CA GLU A 583 6.55 5.87 55.97
C GLU A 583 5.97 6.72 54.83
N MET A 584 4.78 7.30 54.98
CA MET A 584 4.22 8.22 53.97
C MET A 584 5.02 9.52 53.80
N GLU A 585 5.57 10.08 54.89
CA GLU A 585 6.48 11.23 54.82
C GLU A 585 7.80 10.87 54.12
N SER A 586 8.37 9.71 54.44
CA SER A 586 9.61 9.21 53.81
C SER A 586 9.39 8.92 52.32
N ALA A 587 8.22 8.39 51.94
CA ALA A 587 7.82 8.23 50.55
C ALA A 587 7.80 9.58 49.84
N ALA A 588 7.15 10.59 50.43
CA ALA A 588 7.08 11.93 49.85
C ALA A 588 8.46 12.59 49.68
N ASP A 589 9.37 12.43 50.65
CA ASP A 589 10.72 13.00 50.53
C ASP A 589 11.54 12.31 49.42
N ALA A 590 11.39 11.00 49.27
CA ALA A 590 11.97 10.26 48.15
C ALA A 590 11.35 10.69 46.80
N MET A 591 10.04 10.91 46.74
CA MET A 591 9.36 11.45 45.55
C MET A 591 9.84 12.86 45.20
N ASN A 592 10.12 13.70 46.20
CA ASN A 592 10.66 15.03 45.99
C ASN A 592 12.05 14.97 45.33
N ALA A 593 12.93 14.12 45.86
CA ALA A 593 14.26 13.90 45.29
C ALA A 593 14.18 13.33 43.85
N ALA A 594 13.19 12.50 43.54
CA ALA A 594 12.93 12.03 42.19
C ALA A 594 12.46 13.18 41.27
N ALA A 595 11.47 13.96 41.70
CA ALA A 595 10.92 15.07 40.93
C ALA A 595 12.01 16.09 40.52
N ASP A 596 12.94 16.40 41.43
CA ASP A 596 14.06 17.31 41.14
C ASP A 596 14.99 16.75 40.05
N LYS A 597 15.28 15.44 40.11
CA LYS A 597 16.14 14.75 39.12
C LYS A 597 15.46 14.56 37.76
N LEU A 598 14.15 14.28 37.75
CA LEU A 598 13.34 14.20 36.52
C LEU A 598 13.30 15.55 35.81
N LYS A 599 13.15 16.64 36.58
CA LYS A 599 13.22 18.01 36.04
C LYS A 599 14.59 18.34 35.45
N ALA A 600 15.65 17.78 36.03
CA ALA A 600 17.01 17.91 35.52
C ALA A 600 17.35 16.94 34.37
N LEU A 601 16.40 16.10 33.92
CA LEU A 601 16.57 15.07 32.89
C LEU A 601 17.57 13.96 33.27
N ASN A 602 17.82 13.77 34.56
CA ASN A 602 18.70 12.73 35.09
C ASN A 602 17.92 11.43 35.36
N TRP A 603 17.36 10.82 34.32
CA TRP A 603 16.49 9.62 34.42
C TRP A 603 17.12 8.48 35.23
N ARG A 604 18.39 8.18 34.97
CA ARG A 604 19.14 7.11 35.64
C ARG A 604 19.30 7.35 37.14
N GLU A 605 19.44 8.61 37.56
CA GLU A 605 19.59 8.97 38.97
C GLU A 605 18.23 9.12 39.68
N ALA A 606 17.16 9.39 38.93
CA ALA A 606 15.80 9.50 39.44
C ALA A 606 15.22 8.14 39.84
N LEU A 607 15.44 7.10 39.03
CA LEU A 607 14.91 5.75 39.26
C LEU A 607 15.15 5.21 40.68
N PRO A 608 16.36 5.27 41.28
CA PRO A 608 16.56 4.86 42.67
C PRO A 608 15.71 5.61 43.69
N SER A 609 15.46 6.91 43.48
CA SER A 609 14.61 7.73 44.35
C SER A 609 13.13 7.34 44.21
N GLU A 610 12.67 7.09 42.98
CA GLU A 610 11.30 6.60 42.72
C GLU A 610 11.05 5.19 43.29
N GLN A 611 12.03 4.29 43.18
CA GLN A 611 11.94 2.94 43.76
C GLN A 611 11.89 2.97 45.30
N ARG A 612 12.64 3.87 45.94
CA ARG A 612 12.54 4.08 47.40
C ARG A 612 11.20 4.68 47.80
N ALA A 613 10.66 5.60 47.01
CA ALA A 613 9.30 6.10 47.23
C ALA A 613 8.28 4.95 47.19
N LEU A 614 8.37 4.08 46.18
CA LEU A 614 7.51 2.90 46.08
C LEU A 614 7.65 1.96 47.28
N GLN A 615 8.87 1.69 47.73
CA GLN A 615 9.13 0.89 48.92
C GLN A 615 8.41 1.46 50.15
N HIS A 616 8.59 2.76 50.43
CA HIS A 616 7.95 3.40 51.58
C HIS A 616 6.42 3.41 51.48
N LEU A 617 5.86 3.59 50.28
CA LEU A 617 4.42 3.45 50.06
C LEU A 617 3.91 2.04 50.38
N LEU A 618 4.60 1.00 49.89
CA LEU A 618 4.21 -0.39 50.14
C LEU A 618 4.34 -0.79 51.61
N ARG A 619 5.33 -0.23 52.32
CA ARG A 619 5.44 -0.36 53.79
C ARG A 619 4.29 0.34 54.49
N ALA A 620 3.93 1.55 54.08
CA ALA A 620 2.78 2.25 54.62
C ALA A 620 1.47 1.46 54.39
N GLU A 621 1.28 0.87 53.21
CA GLU A 621 0.14 -0.01 52.92
C GLU A 621 0.12 -1.26 53.81
N ALA A 622 1.29 -1.86 54.10
CA ALA A 622 1.39 -2.97 55.03
C ALA A 622 0.97 -2.57 56.45
N VAL A 623 1.49 -1.45 56.97
CA VAL A 623 1.10 -0.91 58.28
C VAL A 623 -0.38 -0.52 58.32
N PHE A 624 -0.94 0.00 57.23
CA PHE A 624 -2.36 0.34 57.16
C PHE A 624 -3.26 -0.89 57.29
N ARG A 625 -2.87 -2.02 56.70
CA ARG A 625 -3.60 -3.29 56.89
C ARG A 625 -3.60 -3.71 58.37
N GLU A 626 -2.48 -3.56 59.07
CA GLU A 626 -2.39 -3.84 60.51
C GLU A 626 -3.35 -2.93 61.30
N ILE A 627 -3.38 -1.63 61.00
CA ILE A 627 -4.30 -0.67 61.63
C ILE A 627 -5.77 -1.12 61.44
N GLN A 628 -6.13 -1.60 60.25
CA GLN A 628 -7.49 -2.08 59.98
C GLN A 628 -7.84 -3.33 60.80
N VAL A 629 -6.94 -4.31 60.88
CA VAL A 629 -7.16 -5.53 61.68
C VAL A 629 -7.24 -5.18 63.17
N ALA A 630 -6.39 -4.28 63.66
CA ALA A 630 -6.41 -3.78 65.04
C ALA A 630 -7.72 -3.03 65.37
N MET A 631 -8.25 -2.22 64.45
CA MET A 631 -9.53 -1.53 64.65
C MET A 631 -10.75 -2.45 64.47
N GLY A 632 -10.68 -3.43 63.58
CA GLY A 632 -11.71 -4.46 63.39
C GLY A 632 -11.91 -5.34 64.63
N SER A 633 -10.81 -5.69 65.32
CA SER A 633 -10.85 -6.49 66.56
C SER A 633 -11.32 -5.71 67.80
N ARG A 634 -11.12 -4.38 67.85
CA ARG A 634 -11.56 -3.53 68.98
C ARG A 634 -13.07 -3.30 69.04
N ASN A 635 -13.77 -3.43 67.91
CA ASN A 635 -15.23 -3.25 67.80
C ASN A 635 -16.07 -4.42 68.34
N GLN A 636 -15.46 -5.52 68.80
CA GLN A 636 -16.19 -6.70 69.29
C GLN A 636 -16.47 -6.67 70.80
N ARG A 637 -16.06 -5.61 71.52
CA ARG A 637 -16.21 -5.49 72.97
C ARG A 637 -16.74 -4.12 73.40
N GLY A 638 -17.84 -3.66 72.80
CA GLY A 638 -18.54 -2.46 73.23
C GLY A 638 -19.59 -2.00 72.24
N GLY A 639 -20.87 -2.13 72.62
CA GLY A 639 -21.97 -1.56 71.83
C GLY A 639 -21.90 -0.04 71.83
N GLY A 640 -21.41 0.54 70.74
CA GLY A 640 -21.33 1.99 70.56
C GLY A 640 -20.88 2.38 69.15
N SER A 641 -21.79 3.04 68.42
CA SER A 641 -21.59 3.85 67.20
C SER A 641 -20.34 3.59 66.33
N GLY A 642 -20.48 2.72 65.32
CA GLY A 642 -19.42 2.43 64.34
C GLY A 642 -19.36 3.43 63.18
N GLY A 643 -18.47 4.44 63.29
CA GLY A 643 -18.17 5.41 62.21
C GLY A 643 -16.71 5.39 61.70
N GLY A 644 -15.73 4.94 62.49
CA GLY A 644 -14.30 5.16 62.19
C GLY A 644 -13.71 4.39 60.99
N GLY A 645 -14.20 3.18 60.68
CA GLY A 645 -13.70 2.38 59.56
C GLY A 645 -14.21 2.85 58.19
N ARG A 646 -15.50 3.23 58.11
CA ARG A 646 -16.13 3.77 56.88
C ARG A 646 -15.66 5.19 56.55
N ASP A 647 -15.31 6.00 57.56
CA ASP A 647 -14.77 7.35 57.36
C ASP A 647 -13.33 7.39 56.82
N LEU A 648 -12.57 6.30 56.94
CA LEU A 648 -11.24 6.19 56.35
C LEU A 648 -11.29 5.77 54.88
N GLU A 649 -12.17 4.84 54.53
CA GLU A 649 -12.39 4.40 53.16
C GLU A 649 -12.96 5.55 52.29
N ASN A 650 -13.97 6.26 52.81
CA ASN A 650 -14.50 7.48 52.17
C ASN A 650 -13.45 8.59 52.01
N MET A 651 -12.43 8.67 52.87
CA MET A 651 -11.37 9.70 52.79
C MET A 651 -10.42 9.44 51.62
N PHE A 652 -10.05 8.18 51.40
CA PHE A 652 -9.21 7.79 50.26
C PHE A 652 -9.98 7.95 48.96
N ASP A 653 -11.24 7.49 48.91
CA ASP A 653 -12.08 7.60 47.70
C ASP A 653 -12.31 9.06 47.26
N LEU A 654 -12.57 9.97 48.20
CA LEU A 654 -12.77 11.41 47.90
C LEU A 654 -11.52 12.11 47.34
N GLU A 655 -10.31 11.65 47.68
CA GLU A 655 -9.04 12.24 47.20
C GLU A 655 -8.62 11.65 45.85
N LEU A 656 -9.17 10.48 45.48
CA LEU A 656 -8.86 9.75 44.24
C LEU A 656 -9.90 10.01 43.12
N ASP A 657 -11.18 10.18 43.45
CA ASP A 657 -12.28 10.33 42.47
C ASP A 657 -12.28 11.68 41.72
N LEU A 658 -11.68 12.73 42.25
CA LEU A 658 -11.66 14.06 41.61
C LEU A 658 -10.87 14.10 40.29
N GLU A 659 -10.02 13.11 39.99
CA GLU A 659 -9.20 13.07 38.76
C GLU A 659 -9.36 11.79 37.91
N LYS A 660 -10.10 10.76 38.35
CA LYS A 660 -10.40 9.53 37.59
C LYS A 660 -11.00 9.78 36.20
N ASN A 661 -11.73 10.88 36.05
CA ASN A 661 -12.45 11.22 34.81
C ASN A 661 -11.56 11.54 33.59
N GLN A 662 -10.23 11.63 33.72
CA GLN A 662 -9.37 12.06 32.61
C GLN A 662 -8.55 10.93 31.95
N TYR A 663 -8.41 9.75 32.58
CA TYR A 663 -7.49 8.69 32.09
C TYR A 663 -8.19 7.50 31.40
N GLU A 664 -9.46 7.21 31.72
CA GLU A 664 -10.18 6.06 31.12
C GLU A 664 -10.64 6.27 29.67
N ALA A 665 -10.72 7.52 29.20
CA ALA A 665 -11.21 7.85 27.87
C ALA A 665 -10.30 7.36 26.71
N GLY A 666 -9.09 6.88 26.99
CA GLY A 666 -8.11 6.47 25.98
C GLY A 666 -7.99 4.96 25.69
N GLN A 667 -8.49 4.06 26.56
CA GLN A 667 -8.08 2.63 26.53
C GLN A 667 -9.16 1.61 26.16
N GLN A 668 -10.43 2.00 25.97
CA GLN A 668 -11.52 1.05 25.68
C GLN A 668 -11.61 0.56 24.21
N ALA A 669 -10.66 0.92 23.33
CA ALA A 669 -10.72 0.57 21.90
C ALA A 669 -10.09 -0.79 21.52
N ALA A 670 -9.61 -1.62 22.47
CA ALA A 670 -8.85 -2.83 22.15
C ALA A 670 -9.25 -4.07 22.97
N SER A 671 -10.42 -4.66 22.68
CA SER A 671 -10.67 -6.08 22.99
C SER A 671 -10.58 -6.91 21.69
N SER A 672 -9.64 -7.87 21.65
CA SER A 672 -9.34 -8.66 20.45
C SER A 672 -10.38 -9.77 20.20
N PRO A 673 -10.81 -10.02 18.95
CA PRO A 673 -11.75 -11.08 18.57
C PRO A 673 -11.35 -12.52 19.00
N GLY A 674 -10.06 -12.76 19.29
CA GLY A 674 -9.53 -14.08 19.61
C GLY A 674 -9.86 -14.62 21.02
N GLN A 675 -10.29 -13.79 21.97
CA GLN A 675 -10.61 -14.26 23.35
C GLN A 675 -11.92 -15.08 23.38
N ARG A 676 -12.97 -14.60 22.69
CA ARG A 676 -14.27 -15.29 22.61
C ARG A 676 -14.17 -16.68 22.00
N GLN A 677 -13.36 -16.83 20.95
CA GLN A 677 -13.22 -18.10 20.24
C GLN A 677 -12.61 -19.19 21.15
N ARG A 678 -11.64 -18.81 22.00
CA ARG A 678 -11.00 -19.72 22.97
C ARG A 678 -11.97 -20.19 24.05
N GLU A 679 -12.81 -19.29 24.56
CA GLU A 679 -13.82 -19.63 25.56
C GLU A 679 -14.88 -20.61 25.04
N ILE A 680 -15.25 -20.49 23.75
CA ILE A 680 -16.15 -21.45 23.07
C ILE A 680 -15.47 -22.82 22.90
N ASP A 681 -14.18 -22.85 22.54
CA ASP A 681 -13.41 -24.08 22.37
C ASP A 681 -13.22 -24.83 23.71
N GLU A 682 -12.96 -24.10 24.79
CA GLU A 682 -12.89 -24.67 26.15
C GLU A 682 -14.23 -25.25 26.60
N ALA A 683 -15.33 -24.57 26.30
CA ALA A 683 -16.67 -25.06 26.61
C ALA A 683 -17.01 -26.36 25.83
N LEU A 684 -16.61 -26.44 24.56
CA LEU A 684 -16.76 -27.64 23.72
C LEU A 684 -15.97 -28.84 24.25
N GLN A 685 -14.72 -28.61 24.68
CA GLN A 685 -13.90 -29.67 25.28
C GLN A 685 -14.51 -30.19 26.58
N LYS A 686 -15.01 -29.30 27.44
CA LYS A 686 -15.71 -29.68 28.68
C LYS A 686 -17.00 -30.45 28.40
N LEU A 687 -17.79 -30.03 27.40
CA LEU A 687 -18.98 -30.76 26.95
C LEU A 687 -18.65 -32.18 26.50
N GLU A 688 -17.60 -32.35 25.70
CA GLU A 688 -17.15 -33.67 25.25
C GLU A 688 -16.70 -34.56 26.42
N GLN A 689 -15.93 -34.01 27.37
CA GLN A 689 -15.48 -34.75 28.54
C GLN A 689 -16.64 -35.16 29.45
N LEU A 690 -17.66 -34.31 29.60
CA LEU A 690 -18.87 -34.62 30.36
C LEU A 690 -19.70 -35.72 29.69
N ALA A 691 -19.93 -35.61 28.37
CA ALA A 691 -20.67 -36.61 27.61
C ALA A 691 -20.00 -37.99 27.68
N ARG A 692 -18.66 -38.05 27.53
CA ARG A 692 -17.90 -39.31 27.65
C ARG A 692 -17.98 -39.93 29.04
N ARG A 693 -17.74 -39.14 30.11
CA ARG A 693 -17.80 -39.63 31.49
C ARG A 693 -19.20 -40.11 31.88
N GLN A 694 -20.24 -39.43 31.42
CA GLN A 694 -21.61 -39.84 31.66
C GLN A 694 -21.94 -41.16 30.94
N GLN A 695 -21.44 -41.34 29.72
CA GLN A 695 -21.61 -42.58 28.96
C GLN A 695 -20.89 -43.76 29.62
N GLU A 696 -19.65 -43.57 30.07
CA GLU A 696 -18.87 -44.59 30.79
C GLU A 696 -19.55 -45.01 32.10
N LEU A 697 -20.12 -44.08 32.86
CA LEU A 697 -20.87 -44.39 34.08
C LEU A 697 -22.17 -45.13 33.79
N ALA A 698 -22.90 -44.78 32.73
CA ALA A 698 -24.09 -45.49 32.31
C ALA A 698 -23.79 -46.95 31.87
N GLU A 699 -22.60 -47.19 31.31
CA GLU A 699 -22.12 -48.53 30.95
C GLU A 699 -21.65 -49.35 32.16
N GLN A 700 -21.03 -48.72 33.16
CA GLN A 700 -20.58 -49.39 34.40
C GLN A 700 -21.74 -49.79 35.32
N GLN A 701 -22.84 -49.02 35.36
CA GLN A 701 -24.07 -49.36 36.09
C GLN A 701 -24.69 -50.70 35.65
N ARG A 702 -24.36 -51.18 34.44
CA ARG A 702 -24.83 -52.48 33.94
C ARG A 702 -24.16 -53.67 34.63
N ARG A 703 -23.02 -53.50 35.32
CA ARG A 703 -22.19 -54.61 35.80
C ARG A 703 -22.22 -54.85 37.31
N GLU A 704 -22.46 -53.84 38.16
CA GLU A 704 -22.42 -54.03 39.63
C GLU A 704 -23.48 -53.21 40.39
N ARG A 705 -23.93 -53.73 41.54
CA ARG A 705 -24.81 -53.02 42.48
C ARG A 705 -24.05 -51.85 43.14
N GLN A 706 -24.69 -50.68 43.12
CA GLN A 706 -24.11 -49.35 43.34
C GLN A 706 -23.30 -49.16 44.64
N SER A 707 -22.09 -48.59 44.54
CA SER A 707 -21.28 -48.12 45.68
C SER A 707 -21.50 -46.63 45.98
N PHE A 708 -21.22 -46.18 47.22
CA PHE A 708 -21.30 -44.76 47.62
C PHE A 708 -20.43 -43.84 46.74
N GLN A 709 -19.28 -44.35 46.32
CA GLN A 709 -18.32 -43.64 45.47
C GLN A 709 -18.91 -43.31 44.09
N GLN A 710 -19.77 -44.17 43.53
CA GLN A 710 -20.43 -43.91 42.24
C GLN A 710 -21.51 -42.83 42.34
N ARG A 711 -22.23 -42.76 43.47
CA ARG A 711 -23.20 -41.67 43.73
C ARG A 711 -22.50 -40.32 43.85
N TRP A 712 -21.35 -40.28 44.53
CA TRP A 712 -20.54 -39.07 44.62
C TRP A 712 -19.98 -38.61 43.26
N GLN A 713 -19.53 -39.54 42.41
CA GLN A 713 -19.08 -39.22 41.04
C GLN A 713 -20.20 -38.64 40.17
N GLN A 714 -21.43 -39.13 40.30
CA GLN A 714 -22.60 -38.56 39.60
C GLN A 714 -22.95 -37.15 40.12
N GLU A 715 -22.86 -36.92 41.43
CA GLU A 715 -23.08 -35.60 42.04
C GLU A 715 -22.05 -34.57 41.55
N MET A 716 -20.78 -34.99 41.42
CA MET A 716 -19.70 -34.13 40.89
C MET A 716 -19.91 -33.80 39.42
N LEU A 717 -20.27 -34.79 38.58
CA LEU A 717 -20.59 -34.58 37.18
C LEU A 717 -21.77 -33.63 36.97
N ARG A 718 -22.80 -33.71 37.83
CA ARG A 718 -23.92 -32.77 37.82
C ARG A 718 -23.45 -31.33 38.08
N ARG A 719 -22.62 -31.13 39.10
CA ARG A 719 -22.07 -29.81 39.45
C ARG A 719 -21.23 -29.22 38.31
N GLU A 720 -20.42 -30.05 37.65
CA GLU A 720 -19.63 -29.63 36.50
C GLU A 720 -20.51 -29.24 35.29
N ALA A 721 -21.59 -29.98 35.02
CA ALA A 721 -22.56 -29.63 33.98
C ALA A 721 -23.31 -28.32 34.28
N GLU A 722 -23.70 -28.09 35.54
CA GLU A 722 -24.33 -26.84 35.99
C GLU A 722 -23.38 -25.63 35.90
N GLN A 723 -22.09 -25.82 36.20
CA GLN A 723 -21.07 -24.78 36.04
C GLN A 723 -20.87 -24.43 34.56
N LEU A 724 -20.79 -25.44 33.69
CA LEU A 724 -20.65 -25.25 32.26
C LEU A 724 -21.87 -24.54 31.64
N GLN A 725 -23.08 -24.88 32.10
CA GLN A 725 -24.31 -24.19 31.70
C GLN A 725 -24.25 -22.69 32.05
N ARG A 726 -23.79 -22.34 33.27
CA ARG A 726 -23.65 -20.93 33.69
C ARG A 726 -22.61 -20.19 32.86
N GLN A 727 -21.48 -20.83 32.57
CA GLN A 727 -20.42 -20.24 31.74
C GLN A 727 -20.93 -19.94 30.32
N MET A 728 -21.62 -20.88 29.67
CA MET A 728 -22.21 -20.66 28.35
C MET A 728 -23.32 -19.60 28.34
N GLN A 729 -24.10 -19.49 29.43
CA GLN A 729 -25.13 -18.47 29.58
C GLN A 729 -24.54 -17.06 29.71
N GLN A 730 -23.41 -16.90 30.41
CA GLN A 730 -22.67 -15.64 30.47
C GLN A 730 -22.12 -15.23 29.09
N LEU A 731 -21.54 -16.17 28.34
CA LEU A 731 -21.09 -15.93 26.97
C LEU A 731 -22.22 -15.44 26.06
N ALA A 732 -23.41 -16.05 26.14
CA ALA A 732 -24.59 -15.66 25.37
C ALA A 732 -25.10 -14.25 25.76
N GLN A 733 -24.99 -13.87 27.03
CA GLN A 733 -25.46 -12.59 27.53
C GLN A 733 -24.49 -11.45 27.15
N GLN A 734 -23.19 -11.72 27.16
CA GLN A 734 -22.14 -10.80 26.73
C GLN A 734 -22.23 -10.49 25.23
N SER A 735 -22.63 -11.47 24.40
CA SER A 735 -22.86 -11.25 22.96
C SER A 735 -24.08 -10.36 22.67
N GLY A 736 -25.15 -10.48 23.45
CA GLY A 736 -26.36 -9.68 23.28
C GLY A 736 -26.17 -8.19 23.60
N GLN A 737 -25.25 -7.88 24.51
CA GLN A 737 -24.98 -6.49 24.91
C GLN A 737 -24.13 -5.74 23.86
N GLN A 738 -23.25 -6.46 23.14
CA GLN A 738 -22.40 -5.86 22.11
C GLN A 738 -23.12 -5.63 20.79
N SER A 739 -24.07 -6.49 20.41
CA SER A 739 -24.91 -6.31 19.21
C SER A 739 -25.87 -5.12 19.35
N GLN A 740 -26.35 -4.86 20.58
CA GLN A 740 -27.24 -3.73 20.88
C GLN A 740 -26.52 -2.38 20.84
N GLN A 741 -25.24 -2.33 21.24
CA GLN A 741 -24.42 -1.12 21.19
C GLN A 741 -24.03 -0.71 19.76
N GLN A 742 -23.83 -1.69 18.87
CA GLN A 742 -23.49 -1.44 17.46
C GLN A 742 -24.69 -0.97 16.62
N GLY A 743 -25.91 -1.43 16.97
CA GLY A 743 -27.14 -0.92 16.37
C GLY A 743 -27.41 0.55 16.67
N GLN A 744 -27.12 1.01 17.89
CA GLN A 744 -27.42 2.38 18.32
C GLN A 744 -26.45 3.43 17.75
N GLN A 745 -25.20 3.05 17.45
CA GLN A 745 -24.20 3.96 16.86
C GLN A 745 -24.42 4.20 15.36
N SER A 746 -25.03 3.24 14.65
CA SER A 746 -25.36 3.35 13.23
C SER A 746 -26.54 4.29 12.92
N GLN A 747 -27.40 4.55 13.91
CA GLN A 747 -28.57 5.42 13.76
C GLN A 747 -28.26 6.89 14.07
N GLN A 748 -27.13 7.19 14.73
CA GLN A 748 -26.75 8.56 15.10
C GLN A 748 -25.89 9.27 14.03
N GLN A 749 -25.30 8.52 13.08
CA GLN A 749 -24.47 9.09 12.01
C GLN A 749 -25.22 9.33 10.68
N GLY A 750 -26.49 8.92 10.57
CA GLY A 750 -27.35 9.18 9.40
C GLY A 750 -28.28 10.40 9.52
N GLY A 751 -28.27 11.11 10.67
CA GLY A 751 -29.26 12.14 10.99
C GLY A 751 -28.82 13.60 10.84
N GLN A 752 -27.60 13.87 10.39
CA GLN A 752 -27.03 15.23 10.42
C GLN A 752 -26.61 15.72 9.03
N ALA A 753 -27.56 15.73 8.10
CA ALA A 753 -27.44 16.44 6.81
C ALA A 753 -28.79 16.95 6.28
N SER A 754 -29.80 17.14 7.15
CA SER A 754 -31.13 17.61 6.75
C SER A 754 -31.58 18.79 7.62
N SER A 755 -30.85 19.90 7.59
CA SER A 755 -31.35 21.16 8.15
C SER A 755 -30.62 22.38 7.57
N GLN A 756 -30.62 22.57 6.25
CA GLN A 756 -30.46 23.90 5.66
C GLN A 756 -30.80 23.89 4.17
N SER A 757 -32.02 24.32 3.84
CA SER A 757 -32.35 25.19 2.70
C SER A 757 -33.84 25.03 2.34
N SER A 758 -34.67 25.85 2.96
CA SER A 758 -35.99 26.20 2.42
C SER A 758 -35.93 27.64 1.95
N SER A 759 -35.75 27.86 0.66
CA SER A 759 -36.46 28.92 -0.08
C SER A 759 -36.12 28.89 -1.56
N GLN A 760 -37.19 29.08 -2.33
CA GLN A 760 -37.27 29.67 -3.65
C GLN A 760 -37.36 28.76 -4.89
N GLN A 761 -38.19 29.28 -5.77
CA GLN A 761 -39.02 28.66 -6.79
C GLN A 761 -38.42 28.97 -8.18
N SER A 762 -38.59 28.01 -9.10
CA SER A 762 -38.79 28.15 -10.56
C SER A 762 -37.78 27.51 -11.52
N SER A 763 -38.36 26.95 -12.59
CA SER A 763 -37.84 26.56 -13.90
C SER A 763 -37.11 25.21 -14.10
N GLN A 764 -37.92 24.27 -14.61
CA GLN A 764 -37.74 23.38 -15.77
C GLN A 764 -36.36 23.17 -16.43
N GLN A 765 -36.20 21.92 -16.90
CA GLN A 765 -35.19 21.33 -17.79
C GLN A 765 -33.89 20.85 -17.15
N SER A 766 -33.82 19.54 -16.89
CA SER A 766 -32.79 18.62 -17.42
C SER A 766 -33.00 17.21 -16.87
N ALA A 767 -33.87 16.44 -17.53
CA ALA A 767 -33.95 15.00 -17.36
C ALA A 767 -32.86 14.34 -18.21
N SER A 768 -31.81 13.80 -17.58
CA SER A 768 -30.94 12.70 -18.08
C SER A 768 -29.59 12.66 -17.35
N ARG A 769 -29.54 12.29 -16.06
CA ARG A 769 -28.29 11.86 -15.39
C ARG A 769 -28.48 11.22 -14.00
N GLN A 770 -29.66 10.66 -13.73
CA GLN A 770 -29.98 10.08 -12.41
C GLN A 770 -30.47 8.63 -12.58
N SER A 771 -29.56 7.75 -12.99
CA SER A 771 -29.80 6.30 -12.97
C SER A 771 -28.60 5.47 -12.51
N GLY A 772 -27.44 6.09 -12.23
CA GLY A 772 -26.23 5.37 -11.78
C GLY A 772 -26.00 5.31 -10.27
N GLN A 773 -26.61 6.20 -9.47
CA GLN A 773 -26.29 6.34 -8.03
C GLN A 773 -27.31 5.69 -7.08
N GLN A 774 -28.49 5.30 -7.56
CA GLN A 774 -29.54 4.69 -6.73
C GLN A 774 -29.44 3.17 -6.62
N GLN A 775 -28.59 2.52 -7.42
CA GLN A 775 -28.42 1.06 -7.42
C GLN A 775 -27.33 0.57 -6.44
N GLN A 776 -26.43 1.46 -6.00
CA GLN A 776 -25.35 1.13 -5.06
C GLN A 776 -25.78 1.26 -3.59
N GLN A 777 -26.79 2.09 -3.32
CA GLN A 777 -27.32 2.30 -1.96
C GLN A 777 -28.34 1.21 -1.54
N SER A 778 -29.06 0.61 -2.50
CA SER A 778 -30.02 -0.48 -2.24
C SER A 778 -29.36 -1.84 -1.99
N GLN A 779 -28.22 -2.15 -2.63
CA GLN A 779 -27.47 -3.38 -2.34
C GLN A 779 -26.78 -3.37 -0.97
N THR A 780 -26.38 -2.19 -0.48
CA THR A 780 -25.72 -2.06 0.83
C THR A 780 -26.72 -2.27 1.97
N GLY A 781 -27.96 -1.76 1.85
CA GLY A 781 -29.02 -1.98 2.83
C GLY A 781 -29.53 -3.42 2.88
N GLN A 782 -29.58 -4.12 1.75
CA GLN A 782 -29.99 -5.53 1.69
C GLN A 782 -28.92 -6.47 2.25
N ARG A 783 -27.62 -6.15 2.08
CA ARG A 783 -26.51 -6.89 2.68
C ARG A 783 -26.37 -6.67 4.19
N LEU A 784 -26.63 -5.46 4.68
CA LEU A 784 -26.65 -5.19 6.13
C LEU A 784 -27.78 -5.97 6.84
N SER A 785 -28.95 -6.06 6.21
CA SER A 785 -30.08 -6.85 6.71
C SER A 785 -29.81 -8.37 6.67
N ALA A 786 -29.11 -8.85 5.63
CA ALA A 786 -28.69 -10.26 5.54
C ALA A 786 -27.59 -10.64 6.55
N LEU A 787 -26.69 -9.72 6.92
CA LEU A 787 -25.73 -9.93 8.01
C LEU A 787 -26.42 -9.91 9.38
N ALA A 788 -27.39 -9.02 9.59
CA ALA A 788 -28.16 -8.95 10.84
C ALA A 788 -28.97 -10.23 11.09
N GLY A 789 -29.66 -10.76 10.07
CA GLY A 789 -30.44 -12.01 10.19
C GLY A 789 -29.61 -13.30 10.33
N ARG A 790 -28.31 -13.28 10.02
CA ARG A 790 -27.41 -14.46 10.12
C ARG A 790 -26.82 -14.61 11.54
N ASN A 791 -26.65 -13.50 12.27
CA ASN A 791 -26.27 -13.52 13.69
C ASN A 791 -27.40 -14.07 14.59
N ASP A 792 -28.66 -13.81 14.23
CA ASP A 792 -29.83 -14.38 14.92
C ASP A 792 -29.88 -15.92 14.84
N ALA A 793 -29.44 -16.51 13.73
CA ALA A 793 -29.43 -17.97 13.55
C ALA A 793 -28.39 -18.69 14.44
N GLY A 794 -27.21 -18.08 14.62
CA GLY A 794 -26.20 -18.57 15.56
C GLY A 794 -26.67 -18.47 17.01
N GLU A 795 -27.32 -17.36 17.36
CA GLU A 795 -27.87 -17.16 18.71
C GLU A 795 -29.01 -18.13 19.02
N GLN A 796 -29.89 -18.41 18.06
CA GLN A 796 -30.95 -19.42 18.19
C GLN A 796 -30.39 -20.82 18.45
N ARG A 797 -29.29 -21.21 17.80
CA ARG A 797 -28.64 -22.52 18.02
C ARG A 797 -27.89 -22.59 19.34
N LEU A 798 -27.27 -21.50 19.79
CA LEU A 798 -26.67 -21.42 21.13
C LEU A 798 -27.74 -21.56 22.21
N ARG A 799 -28.90 -20.92 22.03
CA ARG A 799 -30.07 -21.08 22.91
C ARG A 799 -30.60 -22.52 22.91
N GLN A 800 -30.68 -23.16 21.73
CA GLN A 800 -31.05 -24.57 21.63
C GLN A 800 -30.04 -25.50 22.32
N ALA A 801 -28.73 -25.24 22.19
CA ALA A 801 -27.70 -26.01 22.88
C ALA A 801 -27.77 -25.82 24.41
N LEU A 802 -28.05 -24.60 24.88
CA LEU A 802 -28.30 -24.31 26.29
C LEU A 802 -29.54 -25.02 26.83
N ASP A 803 -30.61 -25.11 26.02
CA ASP A 803 -31.83 -25.83 26.39
C ASP A 803 -31.60 -27.35 26.46
N GLU A 804 -30.85 -27.93 25.54
CA GLU A 804 -30.46 -29.35 25.61
C GLU A 804 -29.53 -29.64 26.80
N LEU A 805 -28.65 -28.71 27.17
CA LEU A 805 -27.82 -28.82 28.38
C LEU A 805 -28.62 -28.77 29.68
N ARG A 806 -29.61 -27.87 29.75
CA ARG A 806 -30.55 -27.79 30.87
C ARG A 806 -31.32 -29.10 31.03
N ARG A 807 -31.88 -29.59 29.92
CA ARG A 807 -32.60 -30.87 29.85
C ARG A 807 -31.73 -32.07 30.21
N ALA A 808 -30.45 -32.07 29.85
CA ALA A 808 -29.51 -33.11 30.26
C ALA A 808 -29.24 -33.07 31.77
N THR A 809 -29.12 -31.87 32.35
CA THR A 809 -28.91 -31.66 33.78
C THR A 809 -30.11 -32.11 34.60
N ASP A 810 -31.32 -31.87 34.11
CA ASP A 810 -32.56 -32.35 34.72
C ASP A 810 -32.71 -33.88 34.66
N ASP A 811 -32.28 -34.52 33.56
CA ASP A 811 -32.23 -35.98 33.45
C ASP A 811 -31.22 -36.59 34.42
N MET A 812 -30.04 -35.98 34.58
CA MET A 812 -29.04 -36.39 35.58
C MET A 812 -29.57 -36.24 37.01
N ARG A 813 -30.35 -35.19 37.28
CA ARG A 813 -30.98 -34.98 38.58
C ARG A 813 -32.04 -36.03 38.89
N ARG A 814 -32.86 -36.40 37.90
CA ARG A 814 -33.88 -37.45 38.06
C ARG A 814 -33.27 -38.83 38.26
N ALA A 815 -32.23 -39.16 37.49
CA ALA A 815 -31.46 -40.40 37.62
C ALA A 815 -30.83 -40.57 39.01
N ALA A 816 -30.54 -39.46 39.73
CA ALA A 816 -29.97 -39.49 41.08
C ALA A 816 -31.03 -39.60 42.20
N SER A 817 -32.30 -39.28 41.93
CA SER A 817 -33.33 -39.11 42.96
C SER A 817 -34.39 -40.21 43.05
N ALA A 818 -34.54 -41.06 42.02
CA ALA A 818 -35.55 -42.13 41.97
C ALA A 818 -34.90 -43.52 41.89
N GLU A 819 -35.63 -44.58 42.26
CA GLU A 819 -35.17 -45.97 42.01
C GLU A 819 -34.73 -46.12 40.55
N PRO A 820 -33.60 -46.80 40.28
CA PRO A 820 -32.74 -46.46 39.16
C PRO A 820 -33.28 -47.07 37.87
N ASP A 821 -33.98 -46.28 37.07
CA ASP A 821 -34.18 -46.62 35.67
C ASP A 821 -32.98 -46.13 34.85
N SER A 822 -32.23 -47.07 34.27
CA SER A 822 -31.04 -46.81 33.44
C SER A 822 -31.31 -45.98 32.18
N SER A 823 -32.59 -45.65 31.93
CA SER A 823 -33.06 -44.87 30.79
C SER A 823 -32.73 -43.37 30.93
N ASP A 824 -32.81 -42.79 32.13
CA ASP A 824 -32.57 -41.35 32.36
C ASP A 824 -31.09 -40.96 32.17
N ALA A 825 -30.16 -41.78 32.65
CA ALA A 825 -28.73 -41.53 32.49
C ALA A 825 -28.29 -41.55 31.01
N ARG A 826 -28.96 -42.37 30.17
CA ARG A 826 -28.72 -42.43 28.73
C ARG A 826 -29.30 -41.23 27.99
N ARG A 827 -30.53 -40.83 28.34
CA ARG A 827 -31.14 -39.60 27.80
C ARG A 827 -30.27 -38.38 28.09
N ALA A 828 -29.68 -38.30 29.29
CA ALA A 828 -28.72 -37.25 29.63
C ALA A 828 -27.47 -37.28 28.73
N ALA A 829 -26.87 -38.45 28.51
CA ALA A 829 -25.70 -38.59 27.63
C ALA A 829 -26.01 -38.21 26.17
N GLU A 830 -27.16 -38.63 25.65
CA GLU A 830 -27.63 -38.29 24.30
C GLU A 830 -27.86 -36.78 24.14
N ARG A 831 -28.46 -36.12 25.14
CA ARG A 831 -28.68 -34.66 25.12
C ARG A 831 -27.38 -33.85 25.21
N LEU A 832 -26.40 -34.32 26.00
CA LEU A 832 -25.06 -33.71 26.02
C LEU A 832 -24.36 -33.84 24.66
N GLN A 833 -24.53 -34.97 23.96
CA GLN A 833 -24.04 -35.14 22.60
C GLN A 833 -24.75 -34.21 21.61
N GLN A 834 -26.08 -34.08 21.68
CA GLN A 834 -26.85 -33.15 20.84
C GLN A 834 -26.45 -31.69 21.07
N ALA A 835 -26.26 -31.27 22.32
CA ALA A 835 -25.76 -29.93 22.65
C ALA A 835 -24.36 -29.69 22.06
N ARG A 836 -23.47 -30.69 22.13
CA ARG A 836 -22.15 -30.64 21.48
C ARG A 836 -22.26 -30.48 19.97
N ASP A 837 -23.15 -31.23 19.32
CA ASP A 837 -23.32 -31.19 17.87
C ASP A 837 -23.89 -29.85 17.41
N LEU A 838 -24.81 -29.25 18.16
CA LEU A 838 -25.36 -27.91 17.92
C LEU A 838 -24.26 -26.83 18.00
N VAL A 839 -23.38 -26.90 19.02
CA VAL A 839 -22.26 -25.95 19.18
C VAL A 839 -21.18 -26.16 18.12
N ASN A 840 -20.88 -27.42 17.76
CA ASN A 840 -19.99 -27.72 16.63
C ASN A 840 -20.55 -27.24 15.28
N GLY A 841 -21.88 -27.29 15.09
CA GLY A 841 -22.56 -26.74 13.92
C GLY A 841 -22.37 -25.22 13.81
N MET A 842 -22.47 -24.49 14.93
CA MET A 842 -22.16 -23.05 14.97
C MET A 842 -20.71 -22.76 14.60
N ARG A 843 -19.76 -23.57 15.08
CA ARG A 843 -18.34 -23.40 14.74
C ARG A 843 -18.08 -23.57 13.24
N ARG A 844 -18.74 -24.54 12.59
CA ARG A 844 -18.63 -24.75 11.14
C ARG A 844 -19.21 -23.59 10.34
N GLU A 845 -20.31 -23.00 10.80
CA GLU A 845 -20.89 -21.82 10.16
C GLU A 845 -20.06 -20.55 10.38
N GLY A 846 -19.45 -20.38 11.56
CA GLY A 846 -18.50 -19.30 11.81
C GLY A 846 -17.25 -19.41 10.94
N ALA A 847 -16.73 -20.62 10.76
CA ALA A 847 -15.67 -20.91 9.81
C ALA A 847 -16.11 -20.58 8.35
N ALA A 848 -17.32 -20.98 7.96
CA ALA A 848 -17.86 -20.72 6.63
C ALA A 848 -18.04 -19.22 6.37
N SER A 849 -18.54 -18.46 7.35
CA SER A 849 -18.68 -17.01 7.24
C SER A 849 -17.32 -16.31 7.18
N GLN A 850 -16.32 -16.80 7.91
CA GLN A 850 -14.95 -16.30 7.82
C GLN A 850 -14.34 -16.56 6.43
N LEU A 851 -14.52 -17.74 5.84
CA LEU A 851 -14.08 -18.00 4.46
C LEU A 851 -14.88 -17.20 3.43
N ASP A 852 -16.18 -16.98 3.66
CA ASP A 852 -17.02 -16.11 2.82
C ASP A 852 -16.47 -14.68 2.81
N ASP A 853 -16.07 -14.15 3.97
CA ASP A 853 -15.48 -12.81 4.08
C ASP A 853 -14.11 -12.75 3.42
N LEU A 854 -13.23 -13.74 3.63
CA LEU A 854 -11.93 -13.81 2.97
C LEU A 854 -12.08 -13.86 1.44
N ALA A 855 -12.97 -14.72 0.92
CA ALA A 855 -13.26 -14.80 -0.52
C ALA A 855 -13.85 -13.48 -1.04
N GLY A 856 -14.75 -12.85 -0.27
CA GLY A 856 -15.32 -11.55 -0.61
C GLY A 856 -14.31 -10.40 -0.61
N ARG A 857 -13.31 -10.42 0.28
CA ARG A 857 -12.19 -9.46 0.28
C ARG A 857 -11.23 -9.72 -0.88
N GLY A 858 -10.93 -10.99 -1.18
CA GLY A 858 -10.14 -11.38 -2.35
C GLY A 858 -10.77 -10.91 -3.67
N GLU A 859 -12.09 -11.09 -3.83
CA GLU A 859 -12.82 -10.58 -5.00
C GLU A 859 -12.79 -9.05 -5.09
N ARG A 860 -12.94 -8.36 -3.95
CA ARG A 860 -12.85 -6.89 -3.89
C ARG A 860 -11.46 -6.40 -4.28
N LEU A 861 -10.40 -6.99 -3.74
CA LEU A 861 -9.02 -6.65 -4.10
C LEU A 861 -8.74 -6.92 -5.58
N ALA A 862 -9.15 -8.07 -6.12
CA ALA A 862 -8.95 -8.38 -7.53
C ALA A 862 -9.72 -7.40 -8.45
N SER A 863 -10.94 -7.03 -8.08
CA SER A 863 -11.74 -6.06 -8.84
C SER A 863 -11.24 -4.62 -8.73
N GLN A 864 -10.83 -4.18 -7.54
CA GLN A 864 -10.16 -2.88 -7.33
C GLN A 864 -8.85 -2.82 -8.12
N GLN A 865 -8.06 -3.89 -8.13
CA GLN A 865 -6.81 -3.96 -8.90
C GLN A 865 -7.07 -3.88 -10.41
N ARG A 866 -8.13 -4.51 -10.93
CA ARG A 866 -8.52 -4.36 -12.34
C ARG A 866 -8.95 -2.93 -12.65
N GLN A 867 -9.77 -2.33 -11.79
CA GLN A 867 -10.21 -0.94 -11.95
C GLN A 867 -9.01 0.01 -11.92
N PHE A 868 -8.07 -0.20 -10.99
CA PHE A 868 -6.82 0.54 -10.92
C PHE A 868 -6.00 0.39 -12.19
N ALA A 869 -5.82 -0.84 -12.71
CA ALA A 869 -5.09 -1.06 -13.95
C ALA A 869 -5.77 -0.39 -15.16
N GLU A 870 -7.11 -0.39 -15.20
CA GLU A 870 -7.89 0.34 -16.21
C GLU A 870 -7.80 1.86 -16.06
N GLU A 871 -7.85 2.37 -14.83
CA GLU A 871 -7.72 3.80 -14.54
C GLU A 871 -6.32 4.30 -14.82
N LEU A 872 -5.29 3.53 -14.47
CA LEU A 872 -3.91 3.77 -14.88
C LEU A 872 -3.83 3.80 -16.40
N LYS A 873 -4.38 2.78 -17.09
CA LYS A 873 -4.43 2.74 -18.56
C LYS A 873 -5.25 3.89 -19.16
N ARG A 874 -6.29 4.41 -18.50
CA ARG A 874 -7.05 5.58 -18.98
C ARG A 874 -6.33 6.89 -18.72
N ALA A 875 -5.72 7.03 -17.54
CA ALA A 875 -4.94 8.19 -17.12
C ALA A 875 -3.72 8.40 -18.03
N TYR A 876 -3.17 7.31 -18.57
CA TYR A 876 -1.98 7.33 -19.42
C TYR A 876 -2.22 6.97 -20.90
N GLY A 877 -3.34 6.29 -21.24
CA GLY A 877 -3.59 5.77 -22.59
C GLY A 877 -4.61 6.53 -23.44
N ASN A 878 -5.34 7.50 -22.87
CA ASN A 878 -6.27 8.38 -23.61
C ASN A 878 -5.82 9.85 -23.66
N SER A 879 -4.75 10.17 -22.95
CA SER A 879 -4.11 11.48 -22.91
C SER A 879 -3.04 11.50 -24.00
N GLN A 880 -3.23 12.33 -25.04
CA GLN A 880 -2.18 12.65 -26.03
C GLN A 880 -0.96 13.35 -25.37
N GLU A 881 -1.04 13.70 -24.08
CA GLU A 881 0.03 14.24 -23.24
C GLU A 881 0.06 13.62 -21.82
N PRO A 882 0.79 12.50 -21.61
CA PRO A 882 1.01 11.86 -20.30
C PRO A 882 1.72 12.69 -19.23
N SER A 883 2.27 13.86 -19.57
CA SER A 883 2.86 14.82 -18.61
C SER A 883 1.82 15.68 -17.86
N LYS A 884 0.52 15.56 -18.19
CA LYS A 884 -0.56 16.37 -17.58
C LYS A 884 -1.53 15.56 -16.72
N VAL A 885 -1.14 14.39 -16.20
CA VAL A 885 -1.92 13.80 -15.10
C VAL A 885 -1.74 14.74 -13.89
N PRO A 886 -2.80 15.40 -13.39
CA PRO A 886 -2.67 16.31 -12.27
C PRO A 886 -2.03 15.60 -11.08
N GLN A 887 -1.12 16.24 -10.36
CA GLN A 887 -0.43 15.65 -9.19
C GLN A 887 -1.45 15.00 -8.22
N GLN A 888 -2.60 15.66 -8.01
CA GLN A 888 -3.70 15.14 -7.20
C GLN A 888 -4.29 13.80 -7.70
N ALA A 889 -4.29 13.54 -9.00
CA ALA A 889 -4.75 12.26 -9.55
C ALA A 889 -3.70 11.15 -9.37
N LEU A 890 -2.40 11.49 -9.43
CA LEU A 890 -1.31 10.56 -9.11
C LEU A 890 -1.30 10.22 -7.63
N ASP A 891 -1.48 11.21 -6.75
CA ASP A 891 -1.56 11.00 -5.31
C ASP A 891 -2.76 10.11 -4.96
N ARG A 892 -3.92 10.31 -5.60
CA ARG A 892 -5.09 9.45 -5.45
C ARG A 892 -4.81 8.01 -5.88
N LEU A 893 -4.25 7.80 -7.07
CA LEU A 893 -3.90 6.45 -7.54
C LEU A 893 -2.86 5.78 -6.63
N ALA A 894 -1.86 6.53 -6.16
CA ALA A 894 -0.88 6.02 -5.21
C ALA A 894 -1.52 5.66 -3.86
N GLU A 895 -2.44 6.49 -3.35
CA GLU A 895 -3.21 6.21 -2.14
C GLU A 895 -4.11 4.99 -2.29
N ASP A 896 -4.79 4.84 -3.42
CA ASP A 896 -5.64 3.68 -3.70
C ASP A 896 -4.80 2.40 -3.75
N LYS A 897 -3.61 2.46 -4.37
CA LYS A 897 -2.64 1.35 -4.37
C LYS A 897 -2.12 1.03 -2.97
N GLN A 898 -1.86 2.05 -2.15
CA GLN A 898 -1.45 1.89 -0.76
C GLN A 898 -2.56 1.24 0.08
N ARG A 899 -3.82 1.63 -0.11
CA ARG A 899 -4.98 1.03 0.58
C ARG A 899 -5.15 -0.43 0.19
N MET A 900 -5.02 -0.76 -1.10
CA MET A 900 -5.04 -2.16 -1.55
C MET A 900 -3.91 -2.99 -0.93
N LEU A 901 -2.71 -2.41 -0.78
CA LEU A 901 -1.60 -3.08 -0.09
C LEU A 901 -1.92 -3.35 1.39
N GLU A 902 -2.48 -2.38 2.10
CA GLU A 902 -2.88 -2.54 3.51
C GLU A 902 -3.99 -3.59 3.66
N GLU A 903 -4.97 -3.60 2.75
CA GLU A 903 -6.02 -4.61 2.72
C GLU A 903 -5.46 -6.01 2.41
N LEU A 904 -4.49 -6.13 1.50
CA LEU A 904 -3.81 -7.40 1.19
C LEU A 904 -3.03 -7.92 2.41
N GLN A 905 -2.32 -7.06 3.14
CA GLN A 905 -1.59 -7.44 4.36
C GLN A 905 -2.52 -7.88 5.49
N ARG A 906 -3.69 -7.25 5.62
CA ARG A 906 -4.74 -7.70 6.55
C ARG A 906 -5.31 -9.03 6.11
N LEU A 907 -5.59 -9.19 4.81
CA LEU A 907 -6.07 -10.45 4.25
C LEU A 907 -5.07 -11.60 4.48
N GLU A 908 -3.77 -11.35 4.31
CA GLU A 908 -2.71 -12.33 4.62
C GLU A 908 -2.77 -12.78 6.09
N LYS A 909 -2.85 -11.84 7.03
CA LYS A 909 -2.94 -12.16 8.46
C LYS A 909 -4.21 -12.96 8.79
N ASP A 910 -5.34 -12.56 8.21
CA ASP A 910 -6.64 -13.22 8.42
C ASP A 910 -6.66 -14.63 7.79
N MET A 911 -6.03 -14.81 6.62
CA MET A 911 -5.84 -16.12 5.99
C MET A 911 -4.92 -17.02 6.83
N GLN A 912 -3.84 -16.49 7.40
CA GLN A 912 -2.95 -17.25 8.29
C GLN A 912 -3.65 -17.67 9.58
N ALA A 913 -4.55 -16.83 10.11
CA ALA A 913 -5.40 -17.19 11.25
C ALA A 913 -6.40 -18.29 10.86
N ALA A 914 -7.17 -18.07 9.78
CA ALA A 914 -8.16 -19.04 9.29
C ALA A 914 -7.53 -20.41 8.94
N ALA A 915 -6.34 -20.42 8.31
CA ALA A 915 -5.63 -21.65 7.98
C ALA A 915 -5.24 -22.46 9.23
N ARG A 916 -4.87 -21.78 10.32
CA ARG A 916 -4.56 -22.41 11.61
C ARG A 916 -5.83 -22.93 12.30
N ASP A 917 -6.89 -22.13 12.32
CA ASP A 917 -8.16 -22.48 12.97
C ASP A 917 -8.85 -23.67 12.28
N LEU A 918 -8.75 -23.75 10.95
CA LEU A 918 -9.33 -24.82 10.14
C LEU A 918 -8.48 -26.10 10.12
N ALA A 919 -7.23 -26.07 10.57
CA ALA A 919 -6.32 -27.22 10.49
C ALA A 919 -6.84 -28.45 11.26
N GLY A 920 -7.57 -28.22 12.36
CA GLY A 920 -8.11 -29.28 13.22
C GLY A 920 -9.44 -29.88 12.74
N THR A 921 -10.26 -29.13 12.00
CA THR A 921 -11.65 -29.51 11.67
C THR A 921 -11.92 -29.64 10.17
N GLN A 922 -11.21 -28.90 9.33
CA GLN A 922 -11.40 -28.81 7.87
C GLN A 922 -10.06 -28.77 7.14
N ARG A 923 -9.39 -29.94 7.08
CA ARG A 923 -8.04 -30.08 6.50
C ARG A 923 -7.96 -29.63 5.04
N GLY A 924 -8.99 -29.90 4.22
CA GLY A 924 -9.04 -29.51 2.81
C GLY A 924 -9.00 -27.99 2.61
N ALA A 925 -9.85 -27.25 3.33
CA ALA A 925 -9.87 -25.79 3.29
C ALA A 925 -8.58 -25.17 3.85
N SER A 926 -8.05 -25.71 4.96
CA SER A 926 -6.77 -25.28 5.55
C SER A 926 -5.59 -25.44 4.60
N ASN A 927 -5.52 -26.57 3.87
CA ASN A 927 -4.46 -26.80 2.88
C ASN A 927 -4.54 -25.81 1.72
N ARG A 928 -5.74 -25.58 1.17
CA ARG A 928 -5.94 -24.60 0.09
C ARG A 928 -5.58 -23.17 0.52
N LEU A 929 -5.89 -22.78 1.76
CA LEU A 929 -5.48 -21.46 2.29
C LEU A 929 -3.96 -21.34 2.46
N ARG A 930 -3.28 -22.41 2.90
CA ARG A 930 -1.81 -22.41 3.02
C ARG A 930 -1.13 -22.36 1.65
N GLU A 931 -1.67 -23.07 0.67
CA GLU A 931 -1.21 -23.02 -0.71
C GLU A 931 -1.37 -21.60 -1.30
N ALA A 932 -2.53 -20.98 -1.09
CA ALA A 932 -2.79 -19.60 -1.51
C ALA A 932 -1.83 -18.59 -0.87
N LEU A 933 -1.55 -18.73 0.43
CA LEU A 933 -0.55 -17.92 1.13
C LEU A 933 0.86 -18.12 0.56
N GLY A 934 1.24 -19.37 0.26
CA GLY A 934 2.54 -19.70 -0.33
C GLY A 934 2.71 -19.07 -1.72
N GLU A 935 1.72 -19.21 -2.61
CA GLU A 935 1.78 -18.63 -3.95
C GLU A 935 1.77 -17.09 -3.92
N MET A 936 0.99 -16.48 -3.02
CA MET A 936 0.99 -15.03 -2.82
C MET A 936 2.36 -14.50 -2.39
N GLN A 937 3.03 -15.19 -1.46
CA GLN A 937 4.37 -14.84 -0.99
C GLN A 937 5.44 -15.07 -2.06
N GLN A 938 5.38 -16.20 -2.78
CA GLN A 938 6.31 -16.53 -3.87
C GLN A 938 6.24 -15.52 -5.03
N ASN A 939 5.05 -15.01 -5.33
CA ASN A 939 4.86 -13.98 -6.36
C ASN A 939 5.19 -12.56 -5.86
N GLU A 940 5.55 -12.41 -4.58
CA GLU A 940 5.92 -11.15 -3.93
C GLU A 940 4.86 -10.04 -4.12
N LEU A 941 3.57 -10.39 -4.08
CA LEU A 941 2.48 -9.47 -4.44
C LEU A 941 2.48 -8.18 -3.60
N ALA A 942 2.76 -8.28 -2.30
CA ALA A 942 2.87 -7.13 -1.42
C ALA A 942 4.03 -6.18 -1.79
N VAL A 943 5.18 -6.73 -2.18
CA VAL A 943 6.37 -5.96 -2.58
C VAL A 943 6.10 -5.24 -3.90
N ARG A 944 5.56 -5.96 -4.89
CA ARG A 944 5.20 -5.39 -6.20
C ARG A 944 4.15 -4.28 -6.07
N MET A 945 3.15 -4.44 -5.20
CA MET A 945 2.15 -3.40 -4.93
C MET A 945 2.75 -2.18 -4.23
N ARG A 946 3.68 -2.36 -3.29
CA ARG A 946 4.40 -1.25 -2.62
C ARG A 946 5.19 -0.42 -3.63
N PHE A 947 5.96 -1.06 -4.50
CA PHE A 947 6.66 -0.36 -5.57
C PHE A 947 5.69 0.33 -6.53
N GLY A 948 4.57 -0.31 -6.86
CA GLY A 948 3.55 0.32 -7.71
C GLY A 948 2.99 1.61 -7.12
N ALA A 949 2.73 1.67 -5.82
CA ALA A 949 2.28 2.90 -5.15
C ALA A 949 3.32 4.03 -5.23
N GLU A 950 4.60 3.70 -4.97
CA GLU A 950 5.69 4.67 -5.00
C GLU A 950 5.97 5.19 -6.42
N TRP A 951 5.93 4.31 -7.42
CA TRP A 951 6.19 4.67 -8.81
C TRP A 951 5.09 5.53 -9.41
N VAL A 952 3.83 5.27 -9.04
CA VAL A 952 2.71 6.15 -9.40
C VAL A 952 2.86 7.53 -8.77
N ARG A 953 3.27 7.60 -7.49
CA ARG A 953 3.55 8.88 -6.80
C ARG A 953 4.68 9.67 -7.45
N ARG A 954 5.68 8.97 -8.00
CA ARG A 954 6.83 9.57 -8.71
C ARG A 954 6.54 9.85 -10.20
N GLY A 955 5.35 9.54 -10.71
CA GLY A 955 4.94 9.83 -12.10
C GLY A 955 5.41 8.82 -13.15
N TYR A 956 5.90 7.64 -12.74
CA TYR A 956 6.38 6.58 -13.65
C TYR A 956 5.26 5.62 -14.14
N GLY A 957 4.00 6.06 -14.10
CA GLY A 957 2.84 5.22 -14.47
C GLY A 957 2.85 4.60 -15.88
N PRO A 958 3.43 5.21 -16.94
CA PRO A 958 3.49 4.58 -18.27
C PRO A 958 4.33 3.29 -18.32
N MET A 959 5.39 3.18 -17.49
CA MET A 959 6.26 1.99 -17.43
C MET A 959 5.65 0.85 -16.59
N MET A 960 4.54 1.10 -15.90
CA MET A 960 3.92 0.16 -14.96
C MET A 960 2.94 -0.83 -15.62
N GLY A 961 2.48 -0.57 -16.86
CA GLY A 961 1.40 -1.37 -17.48
C GLY A 961 1.66 -2.88 -17.56
N SER A 962 2.89 -3.30 -17.90
CA SER A 962 3.28 -4.72 -17.93
C SER A 962 3.48 -5.32 -16.54
N ARG A 963 3.89 -4.51 -15.55
CA ARG A 963 4.11 -4.93 -14.15
C ARG A 963 2.79 -5.09 -13.39
N GLU A 964 1.83 -4.21 -13.67
CA GLU A 964 0.47 -4.28 -13.11
C GLU A 964 -0.29 -5.51 -13.58
N ALA A 965 -0.01 -6.03 -14.79
CA ALA A 965 -0.59 -7.28 -15.27
C ALA A 965 -0.23 -8.48 -14.37
N VAL A 966 1.00 -8.53 -13.86
CA VAL A 966 1.47 -9.60 -12.95
C VAL A 966 0.76 -9.52 -11.59
N VAL A 967 0.57 -8.31 -11.06
CA VAL A 967 -0.16 -8.09 -9.80
C VAL A 967 -1.63 -8.45 -9.95
N THR A 968 -2.26 -8.05 -11.07
CA THR A 968 -3.64 -8.39 -11.40
C THR A 968 -3.82 -9.91 -11.49
N GLN A 969 -2.95 -10.60 -12.23
CA GLN A 969 -3.01 -12.06 -12.35
C GLN A 969 -2.81 -12.76 -10.99
N GLY A 970 -1.90 -12.26 -10.17
CA GLY A 970 -1.67 -12.81 -8.83
C GLY A 970 -2.86 -12.66 -7.89
N LEU A 971 -3.54 -11.50 -7.90
CA LEU A 971 -4.75 -11.28 -7.12
C LEU A 971 -5.96 -12.08 -7.64
N GLU A 972 -6.06 -12.29 -8.95
CA GLU A 972 -7.08 -13.16 -9.54
C GLU A 972 -6.90 -14.62 -9.11
N ARG A 973 -5.66 -15.12 -9.12
CA ARG A 973 -5.36 -16.46 -8.60
C ARG A 973 -5.66 -16.57 -7.11
N LEU A 974 -5.26 -15.57 -6.32
CA LEU A 974 -5.57 -15.53 -4.89
C LEU A 974 -7.08 -15.60 -4.63
N ARG A 975 -7.87 -14.83 -5.38
CA ARG A 975 -9.33 -14.89 -5.35
C ARG A 975 -9.87 -16.27 -5.69
N ASP A 976 -9.37 -16.90 -6.76
CA ASP A 976 -9.82 -18.22 -7.19
C ASP A 976 -9.46 -19.31 -6.16
N GLN A 977 -8.29 -19.20 -5.52
CA GLN A 977 -7.87 -20.11 -4.45
C GLN A 977 -8.70 -19.92 -3.17
N LEU A 978 -9.05 -18.68 -2.82
CA LEU A 978 -9.94 -18.39 -1.70
C LEU A 978 -11.35 -18.95 -1.94
N ARG A 979 -11.84 -18.84 -3.17
CA ARG A 979 -13.09 -19.48 -3.59
C ARG A 979 -12.98 -21.01 -3.52
N GLY A 980 -11.86 -21.57 -3.98
CA GLY A 980 -11.57 -23.00 -3.84
C GLY A 980 -11.53 -23.45 -2.38
N ALA A 981 -10.97 -22.66 -1.47
CA ALA A 981 -10.97 -22.96 -0.03
C ALA A 981 -12.39 -22.99 0.55
N ARG A 982 -13.26 -22.10 0.11
CA ARG A 982 -14.69 -22.09 0.47
C ARG A 982 -15.41 -23.33 -0.09
N GLU A 983 -15.21 -23.65 -1.36
CA GLU A 983 -15.82 -24.82 -2.01
C GLU A 983 -15.38 -26.15 -1.36
N ALA A 984 -14.12 -26.21 -0.87
CA ALA A 984 -13.62 -27.32 -0.07
C ALA A 984 -14.32 -27.44 1.31
N MET A 985 -14.96 -26.39 1.81
CA MET A 985 -15.71 -26.42 3.06
C MET A 985 -17.18 -26.80 2.88
N GLU A 986 -17.82 -26.36 1.78
CA GLU A 986 -19.25 -26.61 1.50
C GLU A 986 -19.55 -28.07 1.10
N GLY A 987 -18.54 -28.91 0.94
CA GLY A 987 -18.74 -30.36 0.79
C GLY A 987 -19.43 -30.75 -0.51
N GLN A 988 -18.99 -30.18 -1.64
CA GLN A 988 -19.26 -30.83 -2.93
C GLN A 988 -18.38 -32.08 -3.02
N PRO A 989 -18.96 -33.28 -3.24
CA PRO A 989 -18.17 -34.49 -3.34
C PRO A 989 -17.23 -34.34 -4.53
N ALA A 990 -15.92 -34.44 -4.27
CA ALA A 990 -15.01 -34.97 -5.26
C ALA A 990 -15.56 -36.33 -5.71
N GLN A 991 -15.49 -36.62 -7.00
CA GLN A 991 -16.14 -37.78 -7.62
C GLN A 991 -15.91 -39.07 -6.80
N PRO A 992 -16.94 -39.93 -6.63
CA PRO A 992 -16.92 -41.07 -5.70
C PRO A 992 -15.81 -42.11 -5.93
N GLY A 993 -15.01 -41.99 -6.99
CA GLY A 993 -13.79 -42.76 -7.20
C GLY A 993 -12.57 -42.25 -6.40
N GLN A 994 -12.40 -40.93 -6.22
CA GLN A 994 -11.16 -40.35 -5.65
C GLN A 994 -10.99 -40.65 -4.16
N GLU A 995 -12.04 -40.53 -3.35
CA GLU A 995 -11.97 -40.87 -1.92
C GLU A 995 -11.75 -42.37 -1.67
N GLY A 996 -12.21 -43.23 -2.59
CA GLY A 996 -12.08 -44.68 -2.47
C GLY A 996 -10.62 -45.13 -2.54
N PHE A 997 -9.89 -44.66 -3.55
CA PHE A 997 -8.49 -45.00 -3.75
C PHE A 997 -7.58 -44.36 -2.68
N GLU A 998 -7.84 -43.13 -2.26
CA GLU A 998 -7.06 -42.46 -1.20
C GLU A 998 -7.25 -43.12 0.18
N ARG A 999 -8.49 -43.49 0.54
CA ARG A 999 -8.77 -44.23 1.79
C ARG A 999 -8.16 -45.63 1.76
N ALA A 1000 -8.21 -46.31 0.60
CA ALA A 1000 -7.56 -47.60 0.44
C ALA A 1000 -6.04 -47.49 0.56
N LEU A 1001 -5.42 -46.46 -0.02
CA LEU A 1001 -3.98 -46.21 0.09
C LEU A 1001 -3.56 -46.03 1.55
N ALA A 1002 -4.29 -45.19 2.30
CA ALA A 1002 -4.03 -44.98 3.71
C ALA A 1002 -4.16 -46.28 4.54
N GLN A 1003 -5.15 -47.13 4.23
CA GLN A 1003 -5.30 -48.45 4.88
C GLN A 1003 -4.13 -49.39 4.55
N VAL A 1004 -3.63 -49.40 3.30
CA VAL A 1004 -2.48 -50.20 2.88
C VAL A 1004 -1.20 -49.76 3.61
N GLU A 1005 -0.93 -48.46 3.65
CA GLU A 1005 0.23 -47.89 4.33
C GLU A 1005 0.20 -48.20 5.83
N GLN A 1006 -0.95 -48.04 6.47
CA GLN A 1006 -1.13 -48.33 7.89
C GLN A 1006 -0.93 -49.82 8.20
N LEU A 1007 -1.52 -50.71 7.39
CA LEU A 1007 -1.39 -52.16 7.57
C LEU A 1007 0.06 -52.63 7.35
N ARG A 1008 0.74 -52.08 6.34
CA ARG A 1008 2.16 -52.34 6.07
C ARG A 1008 3.03 -51.87 7.25
N ALA A 1009 2.81 -50.64 7.73
CA ALA A 1009 3.57 -50.10 8.86
C ALA A 1009 3.33 -50.87 10.18
N GLN A 1010 2.17 -51.52 10.33
CA GLN A 1010 1.90 -52.42 11.47
C GLN A 1010 2.61 -53.78 11.32
N LEU A 1011 2.64 -54.33 10.11
CA LEU A 1011 3.35 -55.58 9.79
C LEU A 1011 4.87 -55.43 9.89
N GLU A 1012 5.43 -54.32 9.41
CA GLU A 1012 6.88 -54.05 9.48
C GLU A 1012 7.38 -53.79 10.92
N ARG A 1013 6.49 -53.37 11.83
CA ARG A 1013 6.82 -53.13 13.25
C ARG A 1013 6.82 -54.39 14.14
N GLY A 1014 6.50 -55.57 13.58
CA GLY A 1014 6.52 -56.86 14.29
C GLY A 1014 5.32 -57.07 15.23
N GLY A 1015 4.27 -57.72 14.74
CA GLY A 1015 3.05 -57.98 15.51
C GLY A 1015 3.21 -59.14 16.50
N GLY A 1016 3.14 -58.85 17.80
CA GLY A 1016 2.91 -59.87 18.83
C GLY A 1016 1.52 -60.53 18.69
N ALA A 1017 1.28 -61.65 19.37
CA ALA A 1017 0.07 -62.48 19.23
C ALA A 1017 -1.26 -61.71 19.39
N ALA A 1018 -1.28 -60.59 20.13
CA ALA A 1018 -2.46 -59.73 20.28
C ALA A 1018 -2.78 -58.88 19.03
N GLY A 1019 -1.80 -58.56 18.18
CA GLY A 1019 -1.98 -57.75 16.97
C GLY A 1019 -2.44 -58.54 15.73
N GLY A 1020 -2.32 -59.88 15.76
CA GLY A 1020 -2.69 -60.75 14.64
C GLY A 1020 -4.17 -60.66 14.26
N ASN A 1021 -5.07 -60.48 15.25
CA ASN A 1021 -6.51 -60.34 15.02
C ASN A 1021 -6.86 -59.03 14.27
N ASP A 1022 -6.20 -57.93 14.60
CA ASP A 1022 -6.44 -56.64 13.96
C ASP A 1022 -5.88 -56.61 12.54
N ILE A 1023 -4.68 -57.16 12.35
CA ILE A 1023 -4.05 -57.31 11.05
C ILE A 1023 -4.90 -58.20 10.14
N ALA A 1024 -5.40 -59.34 10.63
CA ALA A 1024 -6.27 -60.23 9.86
C ALA A 1024 -7.60 -59.54 9.46
N ARG A 1025 -8.21 -58.77 10.36
CA ARG A 1025 -9.44 -58.02 10.06
C ARG A 1025 -9.22 -56.92 9.02
N GLN A 1026 -8.15 -56.14 9.16
CA GLN A 1026 -7.80 -55.08 8.19
C GLN A 1026 -7.46 -55.68 6.82
N TRP A 1027 -6.68 -56.76 6.79
CA TRP A 1027 -6.37 -57.51 5.56
C TRP A 1027 -7.61 -58.03 4.85
N ASN A 1028 -8.52 -58.68 5.58
CA ASN A 1028 -9.77 -59.21 5.00
C ASN A 1028 -10.74 -58.10 4.55
N THR A 1029 -10.62 -56.89 5.10
CA THR A 1029 -11.39 -55.72 4.68
C THR A 1029 -10.81 -55.13 3.39
N LEU A 1030 -9.49 -54.96 3.34
CA LEU A 1030 -8.75 -54.53 2.15
C LEU A 1030 -8.98 -55.50 0.98
N ARG A 1031 -8.89 -56.81 1.21
CA ARG A 1031 -9.11 -57.84 0.18
C ARG A 1031 -10.52 -57.79 -0.40
N ARG A 1032 -11.54 -57.59 0.44
CA ARG A 1032 -12.93 -57.43 -0.03
C ARG A 1032 -13.12 -56.14 -0.84
N TRP A 1033 -12.48 -55.06 -0.42
CA TRP A 1033 -12.50 -53.79 -1.15
C TRP A 1033 -11.84 -53.96 -2.54
N VAL A 1034 -10.62 -54.52 -2.61
CA VAL A 1034 -9.93 -54.82 -3.87
C VAL A 1034 -10.75 -55.76 -4.76
N ALA A 1035 -11.43 -56.76 -4.19
CA ALA A 1035 -12.29 -57.66 -4.95
C ALA A 1035 -13.48 -56.93 -5.62
N GLY A 1036 -13.95 -55.84 -5.00
CA GLY A 1036 -15.05 -55.00 -5.48
C GLY A 1036 -14.68 -53.93 -6.51
N HIS A 1037 -13.40 -53.77 -6.87
CA HIS A 1037 -12.92 -52.74 -7.82
C HIS A 1037 -12.32 -53.41 -9.09
N PRO A 1038 -13.14 -53.68 -10.13
CA PRO A 1038 -12.70 -54.40 -11.34
C PRO A 1038 -11.54 -53.76 -12.09
N GLU A 1039 -11.40 -52.45 -12.03
CA GLU A 1039 -10.36 -51.63 -12.66
C GLU A 1039 -8.95 -51.96 -12.15
N LEU A 1040 -8.83 -52.49 -10.93
CA LEU A 1040 -7.54 -52.94 -10.37
C LEU A 1040 -7.11 -54.31 -10.91
N ARG A 1041 -7.95 -55.01 -11.69
CA ARG A 1041 -7.63 -56.34 -12.26
C ARG A 1041 -6.57 -56.30 -13.35
N HIS A 1042 -6.50 -55.21 -14.13
CA HIS A 1042 -5.53 -55.10 -15.23
C HIS A 1042 -4.12 -54.72 -14.77
N ASP A 1043 -3.98 -54.29 -13.52
CA ASP A 1043 -2.70 -53.82 -12.95
C ASP A 1043 -1.93 -54.94 -12.20
N GLY A 1044 -2.21 -56.22 -12.50
CA GLY A 1044 -1.42 -57.37 -12.02
C GLY A 1044 -1.63 -57.77 -10.55
N ILE A 1045 -2.72 -57.32 -9.92
CA ILE A 1045 -3.04 -57.57 -8.50
C ILE A 1045 -3.74 -58.94 -8.32
N ASP A 1046 -3.25 -59.99 -8.98
CA ASP A 1046 -3.81 -61.35 -8.87
C ASP A 1046 -3.30 -62.11 -7.64
N GLY A 1047 -2.09 -61.77 -7.16
CA GLY A 1047 -1.47 -62.41 -5.98
C GLY A 1047 -2.22 -62.17 -4.67
N LEU A 1048 -2.93 -61.05 -4.52
CA LEU A 1048 -3.71 -60.71 -3.32
C LEU A 1048 -5.01 -61.52 -3.21
N ARG A 1049 -5.53 -62.06 -4.32
CA ARG A 1049 -6.75 -62.87 -4.31
C ARG A 1049 -6.50 -64.31 -3.87
N ASN A 1050 -5.32 -64.85 -4.18
CA ASN A 1050 -4.93 -66.25 -3.92
C ASN A 1050 -4.40 -66.50 -2.50
N LEU A 1051 -4.12 -65.45 -1.72
CA LEU A 1051 -3.80 -65.60 -0.31
C LEU A 1051 -5.09 -65.93 0.47
N GLU A 1052 -5.14 -67.14 1.04
CA GLU A 1052 -6.25 -67.62 1.88
C GLU A 1052 -6.57 -66.65 3.02
N VAL A 1053 -7.79 -66.75 3.56
CA VAL A 1053 -8.23 -65.98 4.73
C VAL A 1053 -7.15 -66.09 5.81
N VAL A 1054 -6.57 -64.96 6.19
CA VAL A 1054 -5.45 -64.96 7.13
C VAL A 1054 -5.97 -65.33 8.50
N ASP A 1055 -5.65 -66.54 8.96
CA ASP A 1055 -5.86 -66.97 10.34
C ASP A 1055 -4.98 -66.10 11.25
N PRO A 1056 -5.55 -65.43 12.27
CA PRO A 1056 -4.82 -64.60 13.21
C PRO A 1056 -3.57 -65.26 13.81
N ASN A 1057 -3.60 -66.59 13.97
CA ASN A 1057 -2.50 -67.36 14.55
C ASN A 1057 -1.33 -67.61 13.57
N ARG A 1058 -1.53 -67.34 12.27
CA ARG A 1058 -0.53 -67.54 11.21
C ARG A 1058 0.08 -66.22 10.69
N VAL A 1059 -0.41 -65.06 11.15
CA VAL A 1059 0.06 -63.72 10.75
C VAL A 1059 1.58 -63.53 10.86
N PRO A 1060 2.27 -63.99 11.93
CA PRO A 1060 3.73 -63.81 12.04
C PRO A 1060 4.50 -64.53 10.92
N ASN A 1061 4.02 -65.69 10.47
CA ASN A 1061 4.67 -66.49 9.43
C ASN A 1061 4.32 -66.03 8.01
N LEU A 1062 3.22 -65.29 7.84
CA LEU A 1062 2.76 -64.76 6.55
C LEU A 1062 3.23 -63.33 6.26
N THR A 1063 3.86 -62.67 7.23
CA THR A 1063 4.33 -61.28 7.10
C THR A 1063 5.29 -61.10 5.91
N ALA A 1064 6.18 -62.07 5.68
CA ALA A 1064 7.12 -62.05 4.55
C ALA A 1064 6.44 -62.17 3.17
N GLN A 1065 5.23 -62.74 3.09
CA GLN A 1065 4.47 -62.87 1.84
C GLN A 1065 3.49 -61.69 1.63
N ILE A 1066 2.96 -61.13 2.72
CA ILE A 1066 1.94 -60.07 2.68
C ILE A 1066 2.55 -58.69 2.38
N VAL A 1067 3.70 -58.36 2.97
CA VAL A 1067 4.31 -57.03 2.85
C VAL A 1067 4.67 -56.65 1.40
N PRO A 1068 5.28 -57.53 0.56
CA PRO A 1068 5.54 -57.21 -0.85
C PRO A 1068 4.26 -56.92 -1.64
N ALA A 1069 3.19 -57.66 -1.37
CA ALA A 1069 1.90 -57.48 -2.04
C ALA A 1069 1.22 -56.15 -1.66
N LEU A 1070 1.35 -55.72 -0.39
CA LEU A 1070 0.90 -54.40 0.06
C LEU A 1070 1.68 -53.26 -0.62
N ARG A 1071 3.01 -53.38 -0.75
CA ARG A 1071 3.82 -52.36 -1.45
C ARG A 1071 3.45 -52.22 -2.91
N HIS A 1072 3.16 -53.33 -3.59
CA HIS A 1072 2.70 -53.28 -4.97
C HIS A 1072 1.32 -52.61 -5.09
N LEU A 1073 0.39 -52.94 -4.20
CA LEU A 1073 -0.92 -52.30 -4.17
C LEU A 1073 -0.82 -50.80 -3.86
N GLU A 1074 0.06 -50.40 -2.94
CA GLU A 1074 0.35 -49.00 -2.63
C GLU A 1074 0.79 -48.22 -3.89
N LEU A 1075 1.70 -48.81 -4.67
CA LEU A 1075 2.21 -48.18 -5.89
C LEU A 1075 1.14 -48.03 -6.98
N VAL A 1076 0.30 -49.05 -7.16
CA VAL A 1076 -0.83 -48.99 -8.10
C VAL A 1076 -1.87 -47.95 -7.67
N LEU A 1077 -2.20 -47.89 -6.38
CA LEU A 1077 -3.15 -46.92 -5.84
C LEU A 1077 -2.64 -45.47 -6.00
N ARG A 1078 -1.36 -45.21 -5.72
CA ARG A 1078 -0.74 -43.89 -5.93
C ARG A 1078 -0.81 -43.46 -7.40
N ARG A 1079 -0.47 -44.37 -8.32
CA ARG A 1079 -0.55 -44.11 -9.76
C ARG A 1079 -1.98 -43.82 -10.22
N LYS A 1080 -2.97 -44.55 -9.71
CA LYS A 1080 -4.38 -44.29 -10.04
C LYS A 1080 -4.88 -42.95 -9.52
N ILE A 1081 -4.42 -42.53 -8.35
CA ILE A 1081 -4.71 -41.20 -7.79
C ILE A 1081 -4.09 -40.11 -8.68
N GLU A 1082 -2.85 -40.27 -9.12
CA GLU A 1082 -2.18 -39.33 -10.04
C GLU A 1082 -2.86 -39.28 -11.42
N GLU A 1083 -3.20 -40.42 -12.02
CA GLU A 1083 -3.93 -40.49 -13.30
C GLU A 1083 -5.30 -39.79 -13.21
N GLN A 1084 -5.98 -39.86 -12.06
CA GLN A 1084 -7.27 -39.18 -11.83
C GLN A 1084 -7.12 -37.67 -11.56
N GLN A 1085 -5.99 -37.23 -11.01
CA GLN A 1085 -5.69 -35.80 -10.79
C GLN A 1085 -5.21 -35.10 -12.08
N ALA A 1086 -4.55 -35.83 -12.99
CA ALA A 1086 -4.13 -35.31 -14.30
C ALA A 1086 -5.30 -34.84 -15.18
N GLY A 1087 -6.52 -35.31 -14.94
CA GLY A 1087 -7.73 -34.94 -15.68
C GLY A 1087 -8.21 -33.48 -15.52
N GLN A 1088 -7.61 -32.69 -14.62
CA GLN A 1088 -7.92 -31.26 -14.44
C GLN A 1088 -6.81 -30.31 -14.90
N VAL A 1089 -5.73 -30.81 -15.50
CA VAL A 1089 -4.78 -29.96 -16.22
C VAL A 1089 -5.26 -29.88 -17.67
N ARG A 1090 -5.94 -28.78 -18.04
CA ARG A 1090 -5.93 -28.33 -19.43
C ARG A 1090 -4.49 -27.97 -19.76
N THR A 1091 -3.73 -28.94 -20.25
CA THR A 1091 -2.50 -28.66 -20.99
C THR A 1091 -2.88 -27.69 -22.10
N ALA A 1092 -2.20 -26.54 -22.16
CA ALA A 1092 -2.26 -25.65 -23.32
C ALA A 1092 -2.09 -26.49 -24.60
N PRO A 1093 -2.77 -26.16 -25.71
CA PRO A 1093 -2.51 -26.85 -26.97
C PRO A 1093 -1.02 -26.69 -27.27
N GLY A 1094 -0.29 -27.82 -27.27
CA GLY A 1094 1.12 -27.82 -27.64
C GLY A 1094 1.24 -27.29 -29.06
N ASP A 1095 2.07 -26.27 -29.24
CA ASP A 1095 2.36 -25.74 -30.57
C ASP A 1095 2.81 -26.88 -31.49
N PRO A 1096 2.33 -26.92 -32.75
CA PRO A 1096 2.72 -27.96 -33.70
C PRO A 1096 4.23 -27.92 -33.92
N ILE A 1097 4.87 -29.09 -33.80
CA ILE A 1097 6.30 -29.27 -34.07
C ILE A 1097 6.61 -28.71 -35.47
N PRO A 1098 7.53 -27.75 -35.62
CA PRO A 1098 7.89 -27.21 -36.93
C PRO A 1098 8.30 -28.34 -37.88
N PRO A 1099 7.85 -28.33 -39.16
CA PRO A 1099 7.95 -29.50 -40.04
C PRO A 1099 9.37 -30.02 -40.26
N GLY A 1100 10.40 -29.21 -40.04
CA GLY A 1100 11.82 -29.61 -40.10
C GLY A 1100 12.36 -30.39 -38.89
N TYR A 1101 11.64 -30.42 -37.76
CA TYR A 1101 12.12 -31.03 -36.50
C TYR A 1101 11.33 -32.27 -36.07
N SER A 1102 10.29 -32.64 -36.81
CA SER A 1102 9.45 -33.82 -36.53
C SER A 1102 10.26 -35.12 -36.46
N GLY A 1103 11.24 -35.30 -37.37
CA GLY A 1103 12.12 -36.46 -37.40
C GLY A 1103 13.07 -36.56 -36.20
N ALA A 1104 13.64 -35.43 -35.77
CA ALA A 1104 14.57 -35.39 -34.63
C ALA A 1104 13.85 -35.67 -33.31
N VAL A 1105 12.62 -35.16 -33.15
CA VAL A 1105 11.79 -35.42 -31.98
C VAL A 1105 11.35 -36.90 -31.94
N ALA A 1106 10.97 -37.47 -33.09
CA ALA A 1106 10.64 -38.90 -33.18
C ALA A 1106 11.85 -39.78 -32.85
N GLU A 1107 13.06 -39.42 -33.28
CA GLU A 1107 14.28 -40.16 -32.97
C GLU A 1107 14.65 -40.05 -31.49
N TYR A 1108 14.48 -38.87 -30.88
CA TYR A 1108 14.69 -38.66 -29.45
C TYR A 1108 13.81 -39.58 -28.60
N PHE A 1109 12.51 -39.63 -28.88
CA PHE A 1109 11.58 -40.52 -28.15
C PHE A 1109 11.82 -42.01 -28.44
N ARG A 1110 12.33 -42.35 -29.63
CA ARG A 1110 12.69 -43.74 -29.99
C ARG A 1110 13.97 -44.22 -29.28
N ARG A 1111 14.89 -43.30 -28.95
CA ARG A 1111 16.08 -43.62 -28.15
C ARG A 1111 15.73 -43.78 -26.66
N LEU A 1112 14.74 -43.04 -26.19
CA LEU A 1112 14.22 -43.14 -24.81
C LEU A 1112 13.37 -44.39 -24.57
N SER A 1113 12.81 -45.01 -25.61
CA SER A 1113 11.91 -46.18 -25.49
C SER A 1113 12.58 -47.55 -25.66
N LYS A 1114 13.92 -47.59 -25.77
CA LYS A 1114 14.66 -48.86 -25.66
C LYS A 1114 15.13 -49.03 -24.21
N PRO A 1115 14.84 -50.18 -23.57
CA PRO A 1115 15.17 -50.43 -22.17
C PRO A 1115 16.67 -50.51 -21.91
#